data_AF-C5WUM9-F1
#
_entry.id   AF-C5WUM9-F1
#
_cell.length_a   1.000
_cell.length_b   1.000
_cell.length_c   1.000
_cell.angle_alpha   90.00
_cell.angle_beta   90.00
_cell.angle_gamma   90.00
#
_symmetry.space_group_name_H-M   'P 1'
#
loop_
_entity.id
_entity.type
_entity.pdbx_description
1 polymer ?
#
loop_
_entity_poly.entity_id
_entity_poly.type
_entity_poly.pdbx_seq_one_letter_code
_entity_poly.pdbx_strand_id
1 'polypeptide(L)'
;MGSSSTAEKFRFCIDRGGTFTDIYAEVPGRREGYVMKLLSVDPSNYDDAPIEGIRRILEEFSGERIPRSAKIPTGKIEWIRMGTTVATNALLERKGERIALCVTRGFRDLLQIGNQARPNIFDLKVSKPSNLYEEVVEIDERVELVRDGDSDRDGSSVEGISGELVRVAKPVDVEALKPLLKGLLDKGIRCLAVVLMHSYTYPHHELLVEKLALGMGFKHVSLSSSLTPMVRAVPRGLTASVDAYLTPVIKEYLSGFMSRFEGGSEQVNVLFMQSDGGLAPERRFSGHKAVLSGPAGGVVGYSQTLFGLETSKPLIGFDMGGTSTDVSRYDGSYEQVLETQIAGSIIQAPQLDINTVAAGGGSKLKFQFGAFKVGPESVGAHPGPVCYRKGGELAITDANLILGTVIPEYFPSIFGPNEDMPLDYEATRKAFEKLAVEINSHRKSQDPSAKDMAIEEIALGFVNVANETMCRPIRQLTEMKGHDTKNHALACFGGAGPQHACAMARSLGMSEVLVHRYCGILSAYGMGLADVIEDLQEPYSAVYNTESSAEASRREALLVKQVKEKLMEQGFGEESIRTDSYLNLRYEGTDTAIMVKQAEQGSGNDYADEFEKLFQQEYGFKLQNRKILICDVRVQGVASTNILQPRELTQISTKPVKESSCRIYFSSGWQDTPLYKLENLGYGHVLEGPAVIMNGNSTVIIEKDCKAIITKYGNIKIEINAAPSIVSISEKVADVVQLSIFNHRFMGIAEQMGRTLQRTSISTNIKERLDFSCALFGPDGGLVANAPHVPVHLGAMSSTVCWQLNFWGDNLHEGDVLVTNHPCSGGSHLPDITVVTPVFDHGKLVFFVASRGHHAEIGGITPGSMPPFSKCIWEEGAAIRAFKLVERGVFQEEGIVQLLQSPCSDELAGYKIPGTRRIQDNLSDLHAQVAANQRGISLIKELINQYGLVTVQSYMNHVQKNAEVAVREMLKTVASRVAKENGSCVVEDEDYMDDGSVLHLKLTLDAIKGEATIDFEGTSPEVYGNWNAPEAVTTAAVIYCLRCLVDVDIPLNQGCLAPVKILIPKGSFLSPSDKAAVVGGNVLTSQRVTDVILMAFQACACSQGCMNNLTFGDDTFGYYETIGGGCGAGPTWDGTSGVQCHMTNTRMTDPEIFEQRYPVLLHTFSIRENSGGSGLHRGGDGLVREIEFRRPIVVSILSERRVHAPRGLKGGRDGARGANYLVRKDGRKIYLGGKNTVSVSAGDILQIFTPGGGGFGSP
;
A
#
# COMPACT_ATOMS: atom_id res chain seq x y z
N MET A 1 -42.67 26.84 -38.27
CA MET A 1 -42.04 26.50 -39.57
C MET A 1 -40.55 26.38 -39.30
N GLY A 2 -39.84 25.27 -39.48
CA GLY A 2 -40.24 23.87 -39.65
C GLY A 2 -39.38 23.03 -38.69
N SER A 3 -40.02 22.09 -37.99
CA SER A 3 -39.33 21.09 -37.16
C SER A 3 -38.57 20.14 -38.09
N SER A 4 -37.26 20.28 -38.19
CA SER A 4 -36.44 19.16 -38.65
C SER A 4 -36.61 18.04 -37.64
N SER A 5 -37.24 16.95 -38.04
CA SER A 5 -37.26 15.70 -37.28
C SER A 5 -35.82 15.27 -37.04
N THR A 6 -35.28 15.52 -35.84
CA THR A 6 -34.03 14.90 -35.39
C THR A 6 -34.27 13.40 -35.38
N ALA A 7 -33.66 12.68 -36.32
CA ALA A 7 -33.71 11.22 -36.34
C ALA A 7 -33.19 10.72 -34.97
N GLU A 8 -34.00 9.93 -34.27
CA GLU A 8 -33.61 9.34 -32.99
C GLU A 8 -32.43 8.37 -33.22
N LYS A 9 -31.31 8.63 -32.55
CA LYS A 9 -30.04 7.91 -32.71
C LYS A 9 -29.74 7.07 -31.46
N PHE A 10 -28.93 6.02 -31.62
CA PHE A 10 -28.46 5.15 -30.55
C PHE A 10 -27.37 5.81 -29.72
N ARG A 11 -27.35 5.50 -28.43
CA ARG A 11 -26.33 5.94 -27.47
C ARG A 11 -25.81 4.74 -26.69
N PHE A 12 -24.50 4.60 -26.59
CA PHE A 12 -23.87 3.42 -25.99
C PHE A 12 -22.95 3.79 -24.83
N CYS A 13 -23.09 3.08 -23.72
CA CYS A 13 -22.12 3.09 -22.62
C CYS A 13 -21.55 1.68 -22.45
N ILE A 14 -20.24 1.54 -22.45
CA ILE A 14 -19.57 0.23 -22.50
C ILE A 14 -18.47 0.17 -21.46
N ASP A 15 -18.50 -0.83 -20.59
CA ASP A 15 -17.39 -1.16 -19.71
C ASP A 15 -16.77 -2.49 -20.13
N ARG A 16 -15.53 -2.44 -20.62
CA ARG A 16 -14.76 -3.65 -20.94
C ARG A 16 -13.97 -4.10 -19.72
N GLY A 17 -14.62 -4.90 -18.87
CA GLY A 17 -14.02 -5.52 -17.68
C GLY A 17 -13.09 -6.71 -18.00
N GLY A 18 -12.53 -7.34 -16.97
CA GLY A 18 -11.62 -8.48 -17.12
C GLY A 18 -12.31 -9.80 -17.51
N THR A 19 -13.47 -10.09 -16.90
CA THR A 19 -14.25 -11.32 -17.18
C THR A 19 -15.31 -11.07 -18.24
N PHE A 20 -16.07 -9.99 -18.10
CA PHE A 20 -17.20 -9.65 -18.97
C PHE A 20 -17.12 -8.21 -19.47
N THR A 21 -17.67 -7.98 -20.66
CA THR A 21 -17.95 -6.66 -21.23
C THR A 21 -19.42 -6.35 -21.04
N ASP A 22 -19.68 -5.23 -20.37
CA ASP A 22 -21.00 -4.77 -19.98
C ASP A 22 -21.43 -3.59 -20.87
N ILE A 23 -22.63 -3.69 -21.45
CA ILE A 23 -23.12 -2.73 -22.43
C ILE A 23 -24.50 -2.24 -22.02
N TYR A 24 -24.65 -0.92 -21.95
CA TYR A 24 -25.91 -0.21 -21.83
C TYR A 24 -26.17 0.60 -23.10
N ALA A 25 -27.37 0.50 -23.66
CA ALA A 25 -27.77 1.25 -24.84
C ALA A 25 -29.14 1.93 -24.68
N GLU A 26 -29.22 3.23 -24.98
CA GLU A 26 -30.51 3.89 -25.24
C GLU A 26 -30.88 3.64 -26.70
N VAL A 27 -31.96 2.88 -26.90
CA VAL A 27 -32.46 2.51 -28.23
C VAL A 27 -33.57 3.49 -28.63
N PRO A 28 -33.51 4.09 -29.83
CA PRO A 28 -34.59 4.90 -30.40
C PRO A 28 -35.98 4.26 -30.26
N GLY A 29 -36.99 5.05 -29.89
CA GLY A 29 -38.36 4.59 -29.70
C GLY A 29 -38.61 3.66 -28.50
N ARG A 30 -37.58 3.25 -27.74
CA ARG A 30 -37.74 2.48 -26.51
C ARG A 30 -37.70 3.36 -25.28
N ARG A 31 -38.61 3.08 -24.34
CA ARG A 31 -38.71 3.81 -23.08
C ARG A 31 -37.67 3.36 -22.04
N GLU A 32 -37.13 2.14 -22.17
CA GLU A 32 -36.14 1.55 -21.27
C GLU A 32 -34.85 1.25 -22.01
N GLY A 33 -33.72 1.44 -21.33
CA GLY A 33 -32.40 1.09 -21.85
C GLY A 33 -32.23 -0.42 -22.00
N TYR A 34 -31.46 -0.83 -23.00
CA TYR A 34 -31.14 -2.22 -23.28
C TYR A 34 -29.79 -2.58 -22.67
N VAL A 35 -29.68 -3.77 -22.09
CA VAL A 35 -28.47 -4.28 -21.42
C VAL A 35 -28.00 -5.55 -22.09
N MET A 36 -26.69 -5.64 -22.38
CA MET A 36 -26.05 -6.83 -22.92
C MET A 36 -24.75 -7.13 -22.15
N LYS A 37 -24.45 -8.42 -21.98
CA LYS A 37 -23.21 -8.90 -21.34
C LYS A 37 -22.54 -9.93 -22.25
N LEU A 38 -21.25 -9.75 -22.53
CA LEU A 38 -20.43 -10.65 -23.34
C LEU A 38 -19.17 -11.04 -22.57
N LEU A 39 -18.51 -12.14 -22.95
CA LEU A 39 -17.17 -12.46 -22.42
C LEU A 39 -16.17 -11.42 -22.97
N SER A 40 -15.29 -10.89 -22.12
CA SER A 40 -14.34 -9.86 -22.56
C SER A 40 -13.29 -10.36 -23.55
N VAL A 41 -13.01 -11.66 -23.53
CA VAL A 41 -12.03 -12.33 -24.39
C VAL A 41 -12.61 -13.65 -24.86
N ASP A 42 -12.94 -13.73 -26.15
CA ASP A 42 -13.49 -14.92 -26.79
C ASP A 42 -13.10 -14.99 -28.29
N PRO A 43 -11.80 -15.26 -28.57
CA PRO A 43 -11.23 -15.17 -29.91
C PRO A 43 -11.82 -16.18 -30.90
N SER A 44 -12.50 -17.23 -30.42
CA SER A 44 -13.19 -18.20 -31.26
C SER A 44 -14.44 -17.61 -31.93
N ASN A 45 -15.02 -16.55 -31.35
CA ASN A 45 -16.30 -16.01 -31.78
C ASN A 45 -16.23 -14.56 -32.30
N TYR A 46 -15.43 -13.68 -31.68
CA TYR A 46 -15.31 -12.27 -32.10
C TYR A 46 -13.95 -11.67 -31.72
N ASP A 47 -13.47 -10.71 -32.53
CA ASP A 47 -12.19 -10.03 -32.31
C ASP A 47 -12.22 -9.06 -31.11
N ASP A 48 -13.34 -8.34 -30.93
CA ASP A 48 -13.51 -7.30 -29.90
C ASP A 48 -14.96 -7.27 -29.41
N ALA A 49 -15.15 -7.47 -28.10
CA ALA A 49 -16.47 -7.57 -27.47
C ALA A 49 -17.30 -6.26 -27.54
N PRO A 50 -16.72 -5.07 -27.30
CA PRO A 50 -17.41 -3.78 -27.52
C PRO A 50 -18.01 -3.62 -28.92
N ILE A 51 -17.21 -3.87 -29.97
CA ILE A 51 -17.68 -3.78 -31.36
C ILE A 51 -18.76 -4.81 -31.64
N GLU A 52 -18.58 -6.06 -31.20
CA GLU A 52 -19.57 -7.12 -31.38
C GLU A 52 -20.90 -6.80 -30.69
N GLY A 53 -20.86 -6.20 -29.51
CA GLY A 53 -22.05 -5.79 -28.79
C GLY A 53 -22.80 -4.65 -29.48
N ILE A 54 -22.10 -3.61 -29.95
CA ILE A 54 -22.70 -2.54 -30.77
C ILE A 54 -23.34 -3.14 -32.03
N ARG A 55 -22.63 -4.06 -32.71
CA ARG A 55 -23.11 -4.74 -33.91
C ARG A 55 -24.42 -5.50 -33.65
N ARG A 56 -24.46 -6.35 -32.61
CA ARG A 56 -25.64 -7.15 -32.26
C ARG A 56 -26.85 -6.27 -31.94
N ILE A 57 -26.66 -5.20 -31.17
CA ILE A 57 -27.73 -4.25 -30.82
C ILE A 57 -28.23 -3.53 -32.08
N LEU A 58 -27.34 -3.05 -32.93
CA LEU A 58 -27.74 -2.42 -34.18
C LEU A 58 -28.48 -3.39 -35.10
N GLU A 59 -28.01 -4.63 -35.27
CA GLU A 59 -28.71 -5.65 -36.07
C GLU A 59 -30.12 -5.92 -35.54
N GLU A 60 -30.24 -6.15 -34.22
CA GLU A 60 -31.50 -6.49 -33.55
C GLU A 60 -32.54 -5.38 -33.73
N PHE A 61 -32.15 -4.12 -33.54
CA PHE A 61 -33.09 -2.99 -33.51
C PHE A 61 -33.22 -2.22 -34.82
N SER A 62 -32.25 -2.33 -35.74
CA SER A 62 -32.39 -1.75 -37.09
C SER A 62 -33.01 -2.71 -38.09
N GLY A 63 -32.99 -4.02 -37.82
CA GLY A 63 -33.43 -5.06 -38.74
C GLY A 63 -32.50 -5.28 -39.94
N GLU A 64 -31.38 -4.56 -40.03
CA GLU A 64 -30.37 -4.69 -41.07
C GLU A 64 -29.28 -5.66 -40.59
N ARG A 65 -28.95 -6.67 -41.42
CA ARG A 65 -27.87 -7.61 -41.10
C ARG A 65 -26.52 -6.94 -41.34
N ILE A 66 -25.67 -6.93 -40.32
CA ILE A 66 -24.33 -6.37 -40.30
C ILE A 66 -23.33 -7.54 -40.15
N PRO A 67 -22.70 -8.02 -41.24
CA PRO A 67 -21.71 -9.09 -41.17
C PRO A 67 -20.61 -8.78 -40.15
N ARG A 68 -20.12 -9.79 -39.43
CA ARG A 68 -19.02 -9.63 -38.45
C ARG A 68 -17.75 -8.99 -39.03
N SER A 69 -17.51 -9.18 -40.32
CA SER A 69 -16.37 -8.60 -41.04
C SER A 69 -16.61 -7.18 -41.58
N ALA A 70 -17.85 -6.68 -41.55
CA ALA A 70 -18.20 -5.36 -42.06
C ALA A 70 -17.90 -4.27 -41.02
N LYS A 71 -17.72 -3.03 -41.49
CA LYS A 71 -17.64 -1.86 -40.60
C LYS A 71 -19.02 -1.53 -40.03
N ILE A 72 -19.03 -0.93 -38.85
CA ILE A 72 -20.25 -0.50 -38.15
C ILE A 72 -20.77 0.81 -38.77
N PRO A 73 -22.04 0.85 -39.22
CA PRO A 73 -22.66 2.08 -39.72
C PRO A 73 -22.78 3.16 -38.64
N THR A 74 -22.32 4.37 -38.93
CA THR A 74 -22.23 5.49 -37.98
C THR A 74 -23.44 6.41 -37.98
N GLY A 75 -24.19 6.47 -39.09
CA GLY A 75 -25.29 7.43 -39.27
C GLY A 75 -26.42 7.34 -38.24
N LYS A 76 -26.57 6.17 -37.58
CA LYS A 76 -27.57 5.90 -36.54
C LYS A 76 -27.03 6.07 -35.11
N ILE A 77 -25.74 6.36 -34.92
CA ILE A 77 -25.10 6.49 -33.60
C ILE A 77 -24.92 7.98 -33.26
N GLU A 78 -25.31 8.38 -32.05
CA GLU A 78 -25.08 9.74 -31.54
C GLU A 78 -23.71 9.85 -30.86
N TRP A 79 -23.43 8.95 -29.92
CA TRP A 79 -22.17 8.90 -29.18
C TRP A 79 -21.93 7.52 -28.55
N ILE A 80 -20.66 7.27 -28.21
CA ILE A 80 -20.20 6.10 -27.47
C ILE A 80 -19.35 6.58 -26.29
N ARG A 81 -19.63 6.09 -25.09
CA ARG A 81 -18.82 6.32 -23.89
C ARG A 81 -18.28 5.00 -23.39
N MET A 82 -16.98 4.94 -23.11
CA MET A 82 -16.33 3.66 -22.89
C MET A 82 -15.27 3.70 -21.79
N GLY A 83 -15.28 2.70 -20.92
CA GLY A 83 -14.17 2.35 -20.04
C GLY A 83 -13.47 1.10 -20.54
N THR A 84 -12.16 1.01 -20.29
CA THR A 84 -11.36 -0.12 -20.78
C THR A 84 -10.31 -0.54 -19.77
N THR A 85 -10.22 -1.85 -19.55
CA THR A 85 -9.16 -2.45 -18.73
C THR A 85 -7.86 -2.70 -19.50
N VAL A 86 -7.75 -2.29 -20.78
CA VAL A 86 -6.56 -2.52 -21.62
C VAL A 86 -5.28 -2.01 -20.95
N ALA A 87 -5.29 -0.78 -20.43
CA ALA A 87 -4.12 -0.19 -19.76
C ALA A 87 -3.73 -0.98 -18.50
N THR A 88 -4.71 -1.26 -17.64
CA THR A 88 -4.52 -2.03 -16.40
C THR A 88 -4.01 -3.44 -16.68
N ASN A 89 -4.58 -4.14 -17.66
CA ASN A 89 -4.17 -5.50 -18.03
C ASN A 89 -2.79 -5.51 -18.69
N ALA A 90 -2.49 -4.57 -19.58
CA ALA A 90 -1.15 -4.45 -20.19
C ALA A 90 -0.08 -4.21 -19.12
N LEU A 91 -0.38 -3.41 -18.08
CA LEU A 91 0.53 -3.18 -16.96
C LEU A 91 0.70 -4.43 -16.08
N LEU A 92 -0.40 -5.10 -15.73
CA LEU A 92 -0.38 -6.32 -14.89
C LEU A 92 0.28 -7.50 -15.59
N GLU A 93 -0.04 -7.73 -16.86
CA GLU A 93 0.49 -8.84 -17.67
C GLU A 93 1.86 -8.54 -18.29
N ARG A 94 2.39 -7.33 -18.09
CA ARG A 94 3.65 -6.86 -18.70
C ARG A 94 3.64 -6.98 -20.22
N LYS A 95 2.56 -6.53 -20.85
CA LYS A 95 2.32 -6.48 -22.30
C LYS A 95 2.20 -5.05 -22.86
N GLY A 96 3.01 -4.13 -22.36
CA GLY A 96 3.17 -2.79 -22.93
C GLY A 96 4.26 -2.71 -23.99
N GLU A 97 4.55 -1.50 -24.45
CA GLU A 97 5.55 -1.23 -25.49
C GLU A 97 6.98 -1.29 -24.93
N ARG A 98 7.96 -1.63 -25.77
CA ARG A 98 9.37 -1.64 -25.39
C ARG A 98 9.88 -0.21 -25.21
N ILE A 99 10.33 0.14 -24.00
CA ILE A 99 10.81 1.50 -23.68
C ILE A 99 12.25 1.52 -23.17
N ALA A 100 12.89 2.68 -23.29
CA ALA A 100 14.13 3.01 -22.58
C ALA A 100 13.94 4.22 -21.67
N LEU A 101 14.75 4.30 -20.62
CA LEU A 101 14.78 5.37 -19.65
C LEU A 101 15.97 6.30 -19.90
N CYS A 102 15.74 7.61 -19.97
CA CYS A 102 16.77 8.64 -19.98
C CYS A 102 16.82 9.32 -18.61
N VAL A 103 17.98 9.31 -17.96
CA VAL A 103 18.18 9.89 -16.62
C VAL A 103 19.43 10.75 -16.57
N THR A 104 19.50 11.66 -15.60
CA THR A 104 20.74 12.37 -15.27
C THR A 104 21.87 11.39 -14.97
N ARG A 105 23.09 11.66 -15.45
CA ARG A 105 24.27 10.85 -15.17
C ARG A 105 24.51 10.68 -13.66
N GLY A 106 24.86 9.47 -13.25
CA GLY A 106 25.00 9.07 -11.84
C GLY A 106 23.73 8.45 -11.24
N PHE A 107 22.61 8.48 -11.96
CA PHE A 107 21.30 8.02 -11.50
C PHE A 107 20.72 6.87 -12.35
N ARG A 108 21.58 6.11 -13.05
CA ARG A 108 21.20 4.97 -13.90
C ARG A 108 20.16 4.04 -13.28
N ASP A 109 20.37 3.67 -12.01
CA ASP A 109 19.55 2.68 -11.32
C ASP A 109 18.50 3.31 -10.40
N LEU A 110 18.26 4.63 -10.50
CA LEU A 110 17.41 5.37 -9.57
C LEU A 110 16.01 4.75 -9.41
N LEU A 111 15.34 4.43 -10.53
CA LEU A 111 14.00 3.82 -10.50
C LEU A 111 14.03 2.35 -10.07
N GLN A 112 15.10 1.62 -10.41
CA GLN A 112 15.29 0.23 -10.00
C GLN A 112 15.51 0.12 -8.49
N ILE A 113 16.28 1.03 -7.90
CA ILE A 113 16.46 1.11 -6.44
C ILE A 113 15.14 1.57 -5.80
N GLY A 114 14.51 2.59 -6.38
CA GLY A 114 13.25 3.14 -5.91
C GLY A 114 13.42 3.74 -4.51
N ASN A 115 12.63 3.27 -3.55
CA ASN A 115 12.73 3.69 -2.15
C ASN A 115 13.49 2.70 -1.25
N GLN A 116 14.28 1.78 -1.83
CA GLN A 116 15.06 0.69 -1.19
C GLN A 116 14.29 -0.30 -0.28
N ALA A 117 13.02 -0.07 0.01
CA ALA A 117 12.22 -0.94 0.86
C ALA A 117 11.76 -2.20 0.12
N ARG A 118 11.65 -3.31 0.86
CA ARG A 118 11.07 -4.56 0.38
C ARG A 118 9.55 -4.58 0.64
N PRO A 119 8.73 -5.07 -0.30
CA PRO A 119 7.27 -5.13 -0.13
C PRO A 119 6.82 -5.98 1.07
N ASN A 120 7.43 -7.17 1.25
CA ASN A 120 7.13 -8.09 2.34
C ASN A 120 8.38 -8.31 3.20
N ILE A 121 8.31 -8.02 4.50
CA ILE A 121 9.50 -8.05 5.37
C ILE A 121 9.98 -9.45 5.74
N PHE A 122 9.11 -10.45 5.66
CA PHE A 122 9.42 -11.84 6.05
C PHE A 122 9.85 -12.72 4.87
N ASP A 123 9.76 -12.23 3.63
CA ASP A 123 10.20 -12.98 2.45
C ASP A 123 11.74 -12.98 2.37
N LEU A 124 12.35 -14.17 2.40
CA LEU A 124 13.78 -14.33 2.13
C LEU A 124 14.11 -14.10 0.65
N LYS A 125 13.18 -14.45 -0.25
CA LYS A 125 13.21 -14.10 -1.66
C LYS A 125 12.50 -12.78 -1.89
N VAL A 126 13.24 -11.68 -1.77
CA VAL A 126 12.70 -10.34 -2.01
C VAL A 126 12.24 -10.24 -3.47
N SER A 127 10.94 -10.02 -3.68
CA SER A 127 10.37 -9.87 -5.02
C SER A 127 9.99 -8.42 -5.26
N LYS A 128 10.82 -7.70 -6.01
CA LYS A 128 10.48 -6.35 -6.49
C LYS A 128 9.69 -6.44 -7.80
N PRO A 129 8.77 -5.50 -8.06
CA PRO A 129 8.21 -5.32 -9.38
C PRO A 129 9.35 -5.15 -10.40
N SER A 130 9.26 -5.82 -11.55
CA SER A 130 10.23 -5.63 -12.62
C SER A 130 10.16 -4.21 -13.18
N ASN A 131 11.30 -3.70 -13.66
CA ASN A 131 11.34 -2.44 -14.39
C ASN A 131 10.47 -2.53 -15.66
N LEU A 132 9.85 -1.43 -16.04
CA LEU A 132 9.10 -1.33 -17.30
C LEU A 132 10.01 -1.01 -18.50
N TYR A 133 11.22 -0.53 -18.24
CA TYR A 133 12.22 -0.17 -19.24
C TYR A 133 13.27 -1.28 -19.43
N GLU A 134 13.77 -1.41 -20.66
CA GLU A 134 14.78 -2.41 -21.03
C GLU A 134 16.21 -1.86 -20.98
N GLU A 135 16.38 -0.57 -21.24
CA GLU A 135 17.67 0.10 -21.37
C GLU A 135 17.65 1.45 -20.64
N VAL A 136 18.82 1.88 -20.17
CA VAL A 136 19.00 3.19 -19.53
C VAL A 136 20.08 3.98 -20.26
N VAL A 137 19.78 5.24 -20.58
CA VAL A 137 20.70 6.23 -21.14
C VAL A 137 20.94 7.31 -20.10
N GLU A 138 22.19 7.46 -19.68
CA GLU A 138 22.60 8.55 -18.81
C GLU A 138 22.94 9.79 -19.64
N ILE A 139 22.24 10.88 -19.37
CA ILE A 139 22.45 12.19 -19.98
C ILE A 139 23.40 12.96 -19.07
N ASP A 140 24.53 13.38 -19.65
CA ASP A 140 25.58 14.12 -18.96
C ASP A 140 25.22 15.61 -18.82
N GLU A 141 24.14 15.88 -18.10
CA GLU A 141 23.59 17.20 -17.77
C GLU A 141 23.48 17.36 -16.24
N ARG A 142 23.35 18.59 -15.75
CA ARG A 142 23.07 18.86 -14.34
C ARG A 142 22.43 20.22 -14.12
N VAL A 143 21.28 20.20 -13.44
CA VAL A 143 20.64 21.36 -12.81
C VAL A 143 20.82 21.26 -11.30
N GLU A 144 21.03 22.39 -10.63
CA GLU A 144 21.24 22.47 -9.18
C GLU A 144 20.35 23.55 -8.56
N LEU A 145 19.75 23.28 -7.41
CA LEU A 145 19.05 24.30 -6.63
C LEU A 145 20.05 25.31 -6.03
N VAL A 146 19.72 26.60 -6.08
CA VAL A 146 20.47 27.68 -5.42
C VAL A 146 19.79 27.96 -4.08
N ARG A 147 20.55 27.88 -2.98
CA ARG A 147 20.01 28.05 -1.62
C ARG A 147 20.34 29.42 -1.02
N ASP A 148 19.55 29.84 -0.04
CA ASP A 148 19.86 31.03 0.77
C ASP A 148 21.26 30.91 1.42
N GLY A 149 22.14 31.85 1.07
CA GLY A 149 23.53 31.86 1.53
C GLY A 149 24.53 31.21 0.56
N ASP A 150 24.09 30.56 -0.51
CA ASP A 150 24.97 30.25 -1.64
C ASP A 150 25.36 31.59 -2.30
N SER A 151 26.67 31.89 -2.34
CA SER A 151 27.13 33.07 -3.07
C SER A 151 26.85 32.86 -4.56
N ASP A 152 25.94 33.64 -5.14
CA ASP A 152 25.76 33.72 -6.59
C ASP A 152 26.99 34.45 -7.17
N ARG A 153 28.09 33.70 -7.31
CA ARG A 153 29.40 34.28 -7.65
C ARG A 153 29.44 34.84 -9.07
N ASP A 154 28.58 34.35 -9.96
CA ASP A 154 28.65 34.62 -11.40
C ASP A 154 27.34 35.18 -12.00
N GLY A 155 26.25 35.32 -11.23
CA GLY A 155 24.96 35.85 -11.71
C GLY A 155 24.27 34.91 -12.72
N SER A 156 24.61 33.63 -12.72
CA SER A 156 24.13 32.62 -13.67
C SER A 156 22.85 31.91 -13.20
N SER A 157 22.30 32.33 -12.07
CA SER A 157 21.06 31.79 -11.51
C SER A 157 19.88 32.18 -12.41
N VAL A 158 19.00 31.23 -12.68
CA VAL A 158 17.73 31.48 -13.37
C VAL A 158 16.58 31.10 -12.46
N GLU A 159 15.50 31.86 -12.49
CA GLU A 159 14.27 31.51 -11.78
C GLU A 159 13.57 30.39 -12.54
N GLY A 160 13.39 29.25 -11.87
CA GLY A 160 12.63 28.11 -12.39
C GLY A 160 11.13 28.37 -12.34
N ILE A 161 10.35 27.53 -13.01
CA ILE A 161 8.88 27.74 -13.11
C ILE A 161 8.17 27.63 -11.76
N SER A 162 8.78 26.93 -10.79
CA SER A 162 8.27 26.83 -9.41
C SER A 162 8.49 28.10 -8.57
N GLY A 163 9.30 29.05 -9.05
CA GLY A 163 9.81 30.20 -8.28
C GLY A 163 11.13 29.92 -7.57
N GLU A 164 11.64 28.68 -7.59
CA GLU A 164 12.94 28.33 -7.03
C GLU A 164 14.08 28.80 -7.95
N LEU A 165 15.15 29.32 -7.37
CA LEU A 165 16.36 29.67 -8.12
C LEU A 165 17.17 28.41 -8.44
N VAL A 166 17.54 28.26 -9.70
CA VAL A 166 18.33 27.13 -10.19
C VAL A 166 19.58 27.59 -10.93
N ARG A 167 20.61 26.75 -10.90
CA ARG A 167 21.85 26.91 -11.68
C ARG A 167 22.01 25.73 -12.63
N VAL A 168 22.19 26.03 -13.90
CA VAL A 168 22.56 25.02 -14.90
C VAL A 168 24.06 24.76 -14.81
N ALA A 169 24.46 23.78 -14.00
CA ALA A 169 25.87 23.41 -13.82
C ALA A 169 26.43 22.73 -15.07
N LYS A 170 25.60 21.97 -15.80
CA LYS A 170 25.98 21.37 -17.07
C LYS A 170 24.78 21.26 -18.02
N PRO A 171 24.82 21.90 -19.21
CA PRO A 171 23.75 21.78 -20.20
C PRO A 171 23.77 20.41 -20.91
N VAL A 172 22.65 20.04 -21.54
CA VAL A 172 22.55 18.83 -22.38
C VAL A 172 23.44 18.96 -23.63
N ASP A 173 24.36 18.00 -23.82
CA ASP A 173 25.10 17.85 -25.07
C ASP A 173 24.31 17.01 -26.09
N VAL A 174 23.68 17.72 -27.02
CA VAL A 174 22.83 17.13 -28.07
C VAL A 174 23.62 16.23 -29.02
N GLU A 175 24.87 16.59 -29.35
CA GLU A 175 25.67 15.79 -30.30
C GLU A 175 26.17 14.50 -29.67
N ALA A 176 26.52 14.53 -28.38
CA ALA A 176 26.87 13.33 -27.62
C ALA A 176 25.67 12.40 -27.39
N LEU A 177 24.45 12.94 -27.28
CA LEU A 177 23.23 12.17 -27.05
C LEU A 177 22.73 11.42 -28.30
N LYS A 178 22.88 12.00 -29.50
CA LYS A 178 22.47 11.38 -30.77
C LYS A 178 22.91 9.92 -30.96
N PRO A 179 24.20 9.53 -30.81
CA PRO A 179 24.62 8.16 -31.01
C PRO A 179 24.00 7.19 -29.99
N LEU A 180 23.76 7.64 -28.75
CA LEU A 180 23.11 6.83 -27.71
C LEU A 180 21.65 6.55 -28.08
N LEU A 181 20.91 7.58 -28.49
CA LEU A 181 19.52 7.43 -28.95
C LEU A 181 19.42 6.59 -30.23
N LYS A 182 20.38 6.73 -31.16
CA LYS A 182 20.46 5.87 -32.34
C LYS A 182 20.65 4.40 -31.98
N GLY A 183 21.50 4.10 -30.99
CA GLY A 183 21.69 2.74 -30.50
C GLY A 183 20.39 2.09 -29.97
N LEU A 184 19.51 2.87 -29.31
CA LEU A 184 18.19 2.40 -28.91
C LEU A 184 17.29 2.11 -30.12
N LEU A 185 17.34 2.97 -31.14
CA LEU A 185 16.60 2.74 -32.38
C LEU A 185 17.06 1.48 -33.10
N ASP A 186 18.37 1.22 -33.14
CA ASP A 186 18.94 0.03 -33.75
C ASP A 186 18.53 -1.26 -33.00
N LYS A 187 18.30 -1.18 -31.68
CA LYS A 187 17.73 -2.27 -30.84
C LYS A 187 16.20 -2.44 -30.98
N GLY A 188 15.55 -1.62 -31.79
CA GLY A 188 14.09 -1.65 -31.99
C GLY A 188 13.27 -0.95 -30.89
N ILE A 189 13.91 -0.26 -29.95
CA ILE A 189 13.21 0.54 -28.92
C ILE A 189 12.77 1.86 -29.58
N ARG A 190 11.50 2.22 -29.43
CA ARG A 190 10.90 3.41 -30.09
C ARG A 190 10.19 4.35 -29.14
N CYS A 191 10.20 4.06 -27.85
CA CYS A 191 9.53 4.84 -26.82
C CYS A 191 10.51 5.19 -25.70
N LEU A 192 10.43 6.42 -25.19
CA LEU A 192 11.32 6.93 -24.14
C LEU A 192 10.52 7.47 -22.96
N ALA A 193 11.01 7.20 -21.75
CA ALA A 193 10.71 7.98 -20.56
C ALA A 193 11.94 8.85 -20.23
N VAL A 194 11.75 10.13 -19.95
CA VAL A 194 12.86 11.07 -19.63
C VAL A 194 12.64 11.65 -18.24
N VAL A 195 13.63 11.49 -17.37
CA VAL A 195 13.57 11.87 -15.94
C VAL A 195 14.88 12.52 -15.54
N LEU A 196 14.93 13.85 -15.56
CA LEU A 196 16.12 14.61 -15.17
C LEU A 196 15.95 15.23 -13.79
N MET A 197 17.05 15.33 -13.05
CA MET A 197 17.09 15.93 -11.72
C MET A 197 16.66 17.40 -11.79
N HIS A 198 15.74 17.79 -10.91
CA HIS A 198 15.12 19.11 -10.81
C HIS A 198 14.34 19.56 -12.06
N SER A 199 13.91 18.61 -12.91
CA SER A 199 13.15 18.94 -14.12
C SER A 199 11.76 19.52 -13.85
N TYR A 200 11.20 19.28 -12.67
CA TYR A 200 9.92 19.88 -12.23
C TYR A 200 9.97 21.41 -12.17
N THR A 201 11.14 22.00 -11.93
CA THR A 201 11.34 23.45 -11.90
C THR A 201 12.13 23.96 -13.13
N TYR A 202 12.96 23.12 -13.75
CA TYR A 202 13.68 23.43 -14.99
C TYR A 202 13.44 22.38 -16.09
N PRO A 203 12.29 22.42 -16.78
CA PRO A 203 11.91 21.39 -17.77
C PRO A 203 12.68 21.50 -19.10
N HIS A 204 13.48 22.56 -19.31
CA HIS A 204 14.15 22.85 -20.57
C HIS A 204 15.04 21.70 -21.07
N HIS A 205 15.77 21.02 -20.19
CA HIS A 205 16.61 19.89 -20.58
C HIS A 205 15.78 18.71 -21.09
N GLU A 206 14.67 18.38 -20.43
CA GLU A 206 13.75 17.32 -20.87
C GLU A 206 13.13 17.63 -22.23
N LEU A 207 12.68 18.88 -22.45
CA LEU A 207 12.12 19.34 -23.73
C LEU A 207 13.13 19.24 -24.89
N LEU A 208 14.41 19.51 -24.63
CA LEU A 208 15.47 19.34 -25.64
C LEU A 208 15.65 17.87 -26.04
N VAL A 209 15.57 16.96 -25.07
CA VAL A 209 15.68 15.51 -25.30
C VAL A 209 14.48 15.01 -26.11
N GLU A 210 13.26 15.45 -25.78
CA GLU A 210 12.05 15.11 -26.54
C GLU A 210 12.16 15.56 -27.99
N LYS A 211 12.49 16.83 -28.23
CA LYS A 211 12.60 17.38 -29.58
C LYS A 211 13.62 16.62 -30.41
N LEU A 212 14.76 16.25 -29.81
CA LEU A 212 15.78 15.45 -30.48
C LEU A 212 15.26 14.04 -30.81
N ALA A 213 14.70 13.34 -29.83
CA ALA A 213 14.23 11.97 -29.99
C ALA A 213 13.11 11.86 -31.03
N LEU A 214 12.11 12.74 -30.98
CA LEU A 214 11.04 12.78 -31.99
C LEU A 214 11.61 13.06 -33.39
N GLY A 215 12.57 13.98 -33.50
CA GLY A 215 13.28 14.26 -34.76
C GLY A 215 14.09 13.08 -35.31
N MET A 216 14.44 12.11 -34.47
CA MET A 216 15.18 10.89 -34.84
C MET A 216 14.27 9.69 -35.16
N GLY A 217 12.95 9.83 -34.99
CA GLY A 217 11.98 8.78 -35.34
C GLY A 217 11.52 7.89 -34.17
N PHE A 218 11.66 8.35 -32.92
CA PHE A 218 10.94 7.75 -31.80
C PHE A 218 9.42 7.98 -31.95
N LYS A 219 8.62 6.97 -31.61
CA LYS A 219 7.15 7.00 -31.73
C LYS A 219 6.49 7.81 -30.62
N HIS A 220 7.03 7.73 -29.40
CA HIS A 220 6.46 8.38 -28.21
C HIS A 220 7.56 8.72 -27.21
N VAL A 221 7.45 9.88 -26.58
CA VAL A 221 8.36 10.35 -25.53
C VAL A 221 7.50 10.87 -24.38
N SER A 222 7.74 10.38 -23.17
CA SER A 222 7.08 10.82 -21.95
C SER A 222 8.07 11.60 -21.09
N LEU A 223 7.81 12.89 -20.90
CA LEU A 223 8.61 13.77 -20.05
C LEU A 223 8.06 13.77 -18.64
N SER A 224 8.93 13.53 -17.65
CA SER A 224 8.53 13.49 -16.25
C SER A 224 7.96 14.84 -15.80
N SER A 225 8.58 15.94 -16.20
CA SER A 225 8.17 17.30 -15.84
C SER A 225 6.84 17.74 -16.47
N SER A 226 6.48 17.22 -17.66
CA SER A 226 5.22 17.56 -18.33
C SER A 226 4.03 16.76 -17.81
N LEU A 227 4.26 15.51 -17.40
CA LEU A 227 3.21 14.62 -16.89
C LEU A 227 2.88 14.95 -15.43
N THR A 228 3.91 15.16 -14.63
CA THR A 228 3.81 15.37 -13.19
C THR A 228 4.77 16.48 -12.78
N PRO A 229 4.35 17.75 -12.86
CA PRO A 229 5.21 18.90 -12.58
C PRO A 229 5.39 19.11 -11.07
N MET A 230 5.80 18.07 -10.35
CA MET A 230 5.99 18.04 -8.90
C MET A 230 7.41 17.56 -8.56
N VAL A 231 7.91 18.02 -7.42
CA VAL A 231 9.17 17.53 -6.84
C VAL A 231 9.07 16.04 -6.50
N ARG A 232 10.22 15.35 -6.47
CA ARG A 232 10.48 13.91 -6.26
C ARG A 232 10.73 13.17 -7.58
N ALA A 233 11.98 12.89 -7.89
CA ALA A 233 12.38 12.27 -9.15
C ALA A 233 11.93 10.81 -9.29
N VAL A 234 11.89 10.03 -8.19
CA VAL A 234 11.54 8.60 -8.27
C VAL A 234 10.07 8.38 -8.64
N PRO A 235 9.07 8.93 -7.93
CA PRO A 235 7.66 8.79 -8.32
C PRO A 235 7.34 9.42 -9.68
N ARG A 236 7.94 10.58 -9.99
CA ARG A 236 7.79 11.25 -11.29
C ARG A 236 8.29 10.36 -12.43
N GLY A 237 9.46 9.73 -12.23
CA GLY A 237 10.05 8.83 -13.21
C GLY A 237 9.34 7.49 -13.36
N LEU A 238 8.78 6.93 -12.28
CA LEU A 238 7.90 5.76 -12.36
C LEU A 238 6.64 6.07 -13.17
N THR A 239 6.04 7.23 -12.97
CA THR A 239 4.86 7.69 -13.73
C THR A 239 5.20 7.87 -15.21
N ALA A 240 6.33 8.53 -15.53
CA ALA A 240 6.79 8.69 -16.91
C ALA A 240 7.06 7.35 -17.60
N SER A 241 7.59 6.37 -16.86
CA SER A 241 7.82 5.01 -17.36
C SER A 241 6.51 4.28 -17.66
N VAL A 242 5.51 4.38 -16.77
CA VAL A 242 4.16 3.81 -16.99
C VAL A 242 3.51 4.44 -18.21
N ASP A 243 3.59 5.76 -18.36
CA ASP A 243 3.01 6.46 -19.50
C ASP A 243 3.67 6.05 -20.83
N ALA A 244 5.01 6.03 -20.89
CA ALA A 244 5.74 5.61 -22.09
C ALA A 244 5.44 4.16 -22.48
N TYR A 245 5.23 3.29 -21.49
CA TYR A 245 4.93 1.88 -21.65
C TYR A 245 3.51 1.62 -22.17
N LEU A 246 2.53 2.38 -21.69
CA LEU A 246 1.11 2.12 -21.94
C LEU A 246 0.51 2.98 -23.06
N THR A 247 0.90 4.25 -23.20
CA THR A 247 0.29 5.18 -24.16
C THR A 247 0.31 4.66 -25.60
N PRO A 248 1.40 4.07 -26.13
CA PRO A 248 1.40 3.51 -27.48
C PRO A 248 0.38 2.38 -27.68
N VAL A 249 0.30 1.44 -26.73
CA VAL A 249 -0.64 0.30 -26.78
C VAL A 249 -2.08 0.76 -26.74
N ILE A 250 -2.37 1.76 -25.90
CA ILE A 250 -3.70 2.37 -25.83
C ILE A 250 -4.04 3.03 -27.15
N LYS A 251 -3.16 3.87 -27.71
CA LYS A 251 -3.42 4.54 -28.98
C LYS A 251 -3.65 3.55 -30.12
N GLU A 252 -2.90 2.44 -30.17
CA GLU A 252 -3.11 1.39 -31.16
C GLU A 252 -4.48 0.72 -30.99
N TYR A 253 -4.86 0.37 -29.75
CA TYR A 253 -6.19 -0.18 -29.46
C TYR A 253 -7.30 0.78 -29.87
N LEU A 254 -7.19 2.06 -29.51
CA LEU A 254 -8.20 3.07 -29.83
C LEU A 254 -8.30 3.30 -31.33
N SER A 255 -7.17 3.45 -32.04
CA SER A 255 -7.17 3.56 -33.49
C SER A 255 -7.76 2.30 -34.16
N GLY A 256 -7.48 1.11 -33.63
CA GLY A 256 -8.08 -0.15 -34.07
C GLY A 256 -9.61 -0.16 -33.90
N PHE A 257 -10.10 0.23 -32.72
CA PHE A 257 -11.52 0.37 -32.42
C PHE A 257 -12.20 1.38 -33.36
N MET A 258 -11.64 2.58 -33.50
CA MET A 258 -12.16 3.63 -34.37
C MET A 258 -12.18 3.21 -35.86
N SER A 259 -11.22 2.39 -36.30
CA SER A 259 -11.14 1.91 -37.69
C SER A 259 -12.32 1.01 -38.11
N ARG A 260 -13.02 0.41 -37.13
CA ARG A 260 -14.16 -0.48 -37.35
C ARG A 260 -15.46 0.28 -37.67
N PHE A 261 -15.49 1.61 -37.55
CA PHE A 261 -16.65 2.43 -37.90
C PHE A 261 -16.54 2.98 -39.34
N GLU A 262 -17.67 3.09 -40.04
CA GLU A 262 -17.75 3.75 -41.35
C GLU A 262 -17.38 5.24 -41.23
N GLY A 263 -16.54 5.76 -42.14
CA GLY A 263 -16.06 7.15 -42.05
C GLY A 263 -14.98 7.43 -40.98
N GLY A 264 -14.64 6.44 -40.15
CA GLY A 264 -13.57 6.54 -39.15
C GLY A 264 -13.88 7.48 -37.97
N SER A 265 -12.84 8.10 -37.41
CA SER A 265 -12.88 8.90 -36.18
C SER A 265 -13.67 10.21 -36.25
N GLU A 266 -14.02 10.69 -37.44
CA GLU A 266 -14.61 12.03 -37.60
C GLU A 266 -16.15 12.03 -37.55
N GLN A 267 -16.79 10.86 -37.55
CA GLN A 267 -18.26 10.76 -37.63
C GLN A 267 -18.98 10.31 -36.35
N VAL A 268 -18.26 9.75 -35.37
CA VAL A 268 -18.86 9.28 -34.10
C VAL A 268 -18.13 9.92 -32.93
N ASN A 269 -18.88 10.54 -32.03
CA ASN A 269 -18.33 11.09 -30.79
C ASN A 269 -18.04 9.93 -29.82
N VAL A 270 -16.76 9.60 -29.61
CA VAL A 270 -16.31 8.55 -28.69
C VAL A 270 -15.50 9.17 -27.57
N LEU A 271 -15.96 8.97 -26.34
CA LEU A 271 -15.29 9.44 -25.12
C LEU A 271 -14.87 8.26 -24.24
N PHE A 272 -13.69 8.37 -23.66
CA PHE A 272 -13.09 7.36 -22.78
C PHE A 272 -13.08 7.84 -21.34
N MET A 273 -13.45 6.94 -20.44
CA MET A 273 -13.38 7.16 -18.99
C MET A 273 -11.92 7.23 -18.54
N GLN A 274 -11.60 8.22 -17.71
CA GLN A 274 -10.31 8.39 -17.04
C GLN A 274 -10.39 7.96 -15.57
N SER A 275 -9.23 7.76 -14.94
CA SER A 275 -9.09 7.37 -13.54
C SER A 275 -9.66 8.39 -12.53
N ASP A 276 -9.85 9.64 -12.94
CA ASP A 276 -10.42 10.74 -12.13
C ASP A 276 -11.95 10.80 -12.16
N GLY A 277 -12.59 9.88 -12.91
CA GLY A 277 -14.04 9.84 -13.11
C GLY A 277 -14.55 10.70 -14.27
N GLY A 278 -13.65 11.39 -14.98
CA GLY A 278 -13.98 12.23 -16.13
C GLY A 278 -13.94 11.47 -17.46
N LEU A 279 -14.60 12.04 -18.46
CA LEU A 279 -14.53 11.59 -19.85
C LEU A 279 -13.54 12.44 -20.65
N ALA A 280 -12.81 11.80 -21.57
CA ALA A 280 -11.92 12.49 -22.51
C ALA A 280 -11.93 11.85 -23.91
N PRO A 281 -11.68 12.63 -24.97
CA PRO A 281 -11.54 12.10 -26.32
C PRO A 281 -10.25 11.29 -26.49
N GLU A 282 -10.21 10.40 -27.50
CA GLU A 282 -9.05 9.57 -27.86
C GLU A 282 -7.71 10.31 -27.80
N ARG A 283 -7.65 11.52 -28.40
CA ARG A 283 -6.41 12.30 -28.56
C ARG A 283 -5.79 12.74 -27.24
N ARG A 284 -6.59 12.86 -26.17
CA ARG A 284 -6.17 13.29 -24.83
C ARG A 284 -6.09 12.15 -23.83
N PHE A 285 -6.36 10.91 -24.26
CA PHE A 285 -6.29 9.73 -23.41
C PHE A 285 -4.86 9.19 -23.35
N SER A 286 -4.28 9.14 -22.14
CA SER A 286 -2.89 8.77 -21.88
C SER A 286 -2.78 7.58 -20.93
N GLY A 287 -1.63 6.90 -20.97
CA GLY A 287 -1.37 5.69 -20.18
C GLY A 287 -1.60 5.87 -18.69
N HIS A 288 -1.05 6.93 -18.11
CA HIS A 288 -1.15 7.19 -16.66
C HIS A 288 -2.56 7.57 -16.19
N LYS A 289 -3.44 8.07 -17.09
CA LYS A 289 -4.85 8.43 -16.79
C LYS A 289 -5.86 7.34 -17.14
N ALA A 290 -5.41 6.24 -17.75
CA ALA A 290 -6.27 5.16 -18.21
C ALA A 290 -6.41 4.01 -17.19
N VAL A 291 -5.47 3.89 -16.26
CA VAL A 291 -5.41 2.79 -15.29
C VAL A 291 -6.54 2.93 -14.26
N LEU A 292 -7.32 1.88 -14.03
CA LEU A 292 -8.54 1.91 -13.19
C LEU A 292 -9.71 2.76 -13.73
N SER A 293 -9.75 3.06 -15.03
CA SER A 293 -10.89 3.78 -15.64
C SER A 293 -12.24 3.06 -15.51
N GLY A 294 -12.28 1.73 -15.58
CA GLY A 294 -13.53 0.95 -15.43
C GLY A 294 -14.22 1.18 -14.07
N PRO A 295 -13.53 0.89 -12.95
CA PRO A 295 -14.04 1.14 -11.59
C PRO A 295 -14.46 2.60 -11.34
N ALA A 296 -13.78 3.58 -11.95
CA ALA A 296 -14.16 4.99 -11.86
C ALA A 296 -15.58 5.25 -12.38
N GLY A 297 -16.00 4.56 -13.45
CA GLY A 297 -17.38 4.59 -13.93
C GLY A 297 -18.38 4.09 -12.88
N GLY A 298 -18.02 3.07 -12.10
CA GLY A 298 -18.84 2.58 -10.97
C GLY A 298 -19.02 3.65 -9.90
N VAL A 299 -17.94 4.39 -9.58
CA VAL A 299 -17.97 5.51 -8.63
C VAL A 299 -18.91 6.62 -9.08
N VAL A 300 -18.82 7.04 -10.34
CA VAL A 300 -19.75 8.00 -10.94
C VAL A 300 -21.19 7.46 -10.89
N GLY A 301 -21.37 6.18 -11.23
CA GLY A 301 -22.67 5.52 -11.24
C GLY A 301 -23.38 5.59 -9.90
N TYR A 302 -22.77 5.11 -8.82
CA TYR A 302 -23.43 5.10 -7.51
C TYR A 302 -23.56 6.50 -6.91
N SER A 303 -22.58 7.39 -7.11
CA SER A 303 -22.62 8.76 -6.56
C SER A 303 -23.78 9.56 -7.17
N GLN A 304 -23.90 9.56 -8.50
CA GLN A 304 -24.89 10.37 -9.22
C GLN A 304 -26.31 9.79 -9.17
N THR A 305 -26.47 8.49 -8.86
CA THR A 305 -27.79 7.84 -8.87
C THR A 305 -28.39 7.61 -7.48
N LEU A 306 -27.57 7.64 -6.42
CA LEU A 306 -28.02 7.32 -5.07
C LEU A 306 -27.91 8.51 -4.11
N PHE A 307 -26.83 9.30 -4.17
CA PHE A 307 -26.63 10.41 -3.25
C PHE A 307 -27.54 11.59 -3.61
N GLY A 308 -28.23 12.17 -2.62
CA GLY A 308 -29.22 13.23 -2.81
C GLY A 308 -30.54 12.76 -3.43
N LEU A 309 -30.58 11.58 -4.05
CA LEU A 309 -31.77 10.99 -4.68
C LEU A 309 -32.45 9.94 -3.77
N GLU A 310 -31.68 9.02 -3.22
CA GLU A 310 -32.16 7.90 -2.38
C GLU A 310 -31.81 8.09 -0.90
N THR A 311 -30.69 8.77 -0.62
CA THR A 311 -30.21 9.04 0.73
C THR A 311 -29.41 10.34 0.77
N SER A 312 -29.39 10.99 1.94
CA SER A 312 -28.48 12.09 2.25
C SER A 312 -27.26 11.64 3.04
N LYS A 313 -27.18 10.34 3.40
CA LYS A 313 -25.99 9.80 4.06
C LYS A 313 -24.83 9.72 3.06
N PRO A 314 -23.58 9.92 3.52
CA PRO A 314 -22.41 9.60 2.72
C PRO A 314 -22.44 8.13 2.28
N LEU A 315 -21.93 7.85 1.10
CA LEU A 315 -21.96 6.54 0.46
C LEU A 315 -20.60 5.85 0.52
N ILE A 316 -20.62 4.54 0.67
CA ILE A 316 -19.47 3.67 0.40
C ILE A 316 -19.82 2.77 -0.76
N GLY A 317 -19.12 2.95 -1.88
CA GLY A 317 -19.21 2.08 -3.03
C GLY A 317 -18.56 0.73 -2.73
N PHE A 318 -19.26 -0.35 -3.07
CA PHE A 318 -18.78 -1.73 -2.97
C PHE A 318 -19.09 -2.45 -4.28
N ASP A 319 -18.09 -2.54 -5.17
CA ASP A 319 -18.15 -3.24 -6.44
C ASP A 319 -17.46 -4.60 -6.32
N MET A 320 -18.22 -5.69 -6.30
CA MET A 320 -17.60 -7.03 -6.28
C MET A 320 -17.82 -7.73 -7.61
N GLY A 321 -16.69 -7.96 -8.30
CA GLY A 321 -16.61 -8.69 -9.55
C GLY A 321 -16.18 -10.15 -9.38
N GLY A 322 -15.74 -10.74 -10.50
CA GLY A 322 -15.21 -12.12 -10.52
C GLY A 322 -13.79 -12.26 -9.97
N THR A 323 -12.98 -11.20 -10.00
CA THR A 323 -11.54 -11.31 -9.68
C THR A 323 -11.16 -10.50 -8.44
N SER A 324 -11.81 -9.34 -8.27
CA SER A 324 -11.51 -8.35 -7.26
C SER A 324 -12.78 -7.69 -6.74
N THR A 325 -12.61 -6.91 -5.67
CA THR A 325 -13.61 -5.98 -5.15
C THR A 325 -13.00 -4.58 -5.09
N ASP A 326 -13.71 -3.59 -5.62
CA ASP A 326 -13.30 -2.18 -5.60
C ASP A 326 -14.18 -1.40 -4.61
N VAL A 327 -13.54 -0.65 -3.70
CA VAL A 327 -14.24 0.16 -2.69
C VAL A 327 -13.85 1.63 -2.76
N SER A 328 -14.82 2.52 -2.56
CA SER A 328 -14.64 3.98 -2.59
C SER A 328 -15.64 4.69 -1.65
N ARG A 329 -15.43 5.97 -1.36
CA ARG A 329 -16.37 6.82 -0.58
C ARG A 329 -16.79 8.04 -1.38
N TYR A 330 -18.02 8.49 -1.13
CA TYR A 330 -18.56 9.70 -1.70
C TYR A 330 -19.44 10.43 -0.67
N ASP A 331 -19.26 11.74 -0.53
CA ASP A 331 -19.99 12.59 0.43
C ASP A 331 -20.39 13.94 -0.19
N GLY A 332 -20.89 13.90 -1.43
CA GLY A 332 -21.22 15.08 -2.21
C GLY A 332 -20.08 15.64 -3.08
N SER A 333 -18.84 15.19 -2.86
CA SER A 333 -17.70 15.42 -3.75
C SER A 333 -16.87 14.15 -3.92
N TYR A 334 -16.24 14.00 -5.08
CA TYR A 334 -15.32 12.91 -5.34
C TYR A 334 -14.07 13.03 -4.47
N GLU A 335 -13.74 11.95 -3.75
CA GLU A 335 -12.45 11.85 -3.08
C GLU A 335 -11.37 11.49 -4.09
N GLN A 336 -10.31 12.28 -4.12
CA GLN A 336 -9.18 12.07 -5.01
C GLN A 336 -7.90 11.79 -4.24
N VAL A 337 -7.07 10.93 -4.81
CA VAL A 337 -5.69 10.66 -4.39
C VAL A 337 -4.73 11.08 -5.52
N LEU A 338 -3.56 11.60 -5.15
CA LEU A 338 -2.54 12.03 -6.11
C LEU A 338 -1.48 10.96 -6.39
N GLU A 339 -1.33 9.96 -5.51
CA GLU A 339 -0.32 8.91 -5.64
C GLU A 339 -0.99 7.56 -5.37
N THR A 340 -0.94 6.65 -6.35
CA THR A 340 -1.43 5.28 -6.22
C THR A 340 -0.34 4.28 -6.59
N GLN A 341 -0.45 3.06 -6.07
CA GLN A 341 0.48 1.97 -6.40
C GLN A 341 -0.29 0.83 -7.08
N ILE A 342 0.04 0.57 -8.35
CA ILE A 342 -0.65 -0.43 -9.18
C ILE A 342 0.40 -1.32 -9.84
N ALA A 343 0.24 -2.65 -9.71
CA ALA A 343 1.22 -3.63 -10.20
C ALA A 343 2.66 -3.36 -9.71
N GLY A 344 2.78 -2.73 -8.54
CA GLY A 344 4.06 -2.31 -7.96
C GLY A 344 4.68 -1.04 -8.55
N SER A 345 4.05 -0.41 -9.55
CA SER A 345 4.45 0.89 -10.10
C SER A 345 3.71 2.01 -9.39
N ILE A 346 4.40 3.10 -9.06
CA ILE A 346 3.78 4.30 -8.49
C ILE A 346 3.31 5.18 -9.65
N ILE A 347 2.06 5.62 -9.59
CA ILE A 347 1.46 6.56 -10.54
C ILE A 347 1.08 7.81 -9.76
N GLN A 348 1.68 8.93 -10.14
CA GLN A 348 1.32 10.24 -9.61
C GLN A 348 0.37 10.93 -10.59
N ALA A 349 -0.92 10.86 -10.31
CA ALA A 349 -1.95 11.55 -11.07
C ALA A 349 -3.19 11.68 -10.20
N PRO A 350 -4.03 12.71 -10.38
CA PRO A 350 -5.34 12.73 -9.76
C PRO A 350 -6.15 11.51 -10.20
N GLN A 351 -6.58 10.71 -9.22
CA GLN A 351 -7.42 9.54 -9.42
C GLN A 351 -8.48 9.51 -8.33
N LEU A 352 -9.63 8.92 -8.62
CA LEU A 352 -10.60 8.61 -7.57
C LEU A 352 -9.96 7.66 -6.55
N ASP A 353 -10.23 7.89 -5.26
CA ASP A 353 -9.74 7.03 -4.17
C ASP A 353 -10.47 5.68 -4.19
N ILE A 354 -9.96 4.77 -5.00
CA ILE A 354 -10.47 3.41 -5.18
C ILE A 354 -9.45 2.43 -4.61
N ASN A 355 -9.86 1.70 -3.58
CA ASN A 355 -9.07 0.61 -3.02
C ASN A 355 -9.56 -0.73 -3.57
N THR A 356 -8.70 -1.41 -4.33
CA THR A 356 -8.97 -2.76 -4.85
C THR A 356 -8.49 -3.83 -3.87
N VAL A 357 -9.33 -4.81 -3.59
CA VAL A 357 -8.96 -6.03 -2.86
C VAL A 357 -9.01 -7.22 -3.79
N ALA A 358 -7.98 -8.07 -3.69
CA ALA A 358 -7.88 -9.36 -4.38
C ALA A 358 -8.83 -10.42 -3.76
N ALA A 359 -10.09 -10.04 -3.60
CA ALA A 359 -11.19 -10.87 -3.15
C ALA A 359 -12.39 -10.60 -4.06
N GLY A 360 -12.68 -11.48 -5.01
CA GLY A 360 -13.90 -11.51 -5.82
C GLY A 360 -14.47 -12.94 -5.94
N GLY A 361 -15.47 -13.16 -6.79
CA GLY A 361 -16.11 -14.48 -6.95
C GLY A 361 -15.16 -15.65 -7.23
N GLY A 362 -14.06 -15.38 -7.94
CA GLY A 362 -13.02 -16.34 -8.32
C GLY A 362 -11.88 -16.48 -7.30
N SER A 363 -11.98 -15.91 -6.10
CA SER A 363 -10.91 -16.06 -5.09
C SER A 363 -10.79 -17.50 -4.63
N LYS A 364 -9.58 -18.07 -4.67
CA LYS A 364 -9.34 -19.47 -4.30
C LYS A 364 -9.62 -19.73 -2.82
N LEU A 365 -10.20 -20.89 -2.52
CA LEU A 365 -10.45 -21.38 -1.17
C LEU A 365 -9.37 -22.40 -0.76
N LYS A 366 -8.67 -22.15 0.35
CA LYS A 366 -7.62 -23.05 0.88
C LYS A 366 -7.81 -23.29 2.38
N PHE A 367 -7.52 -24.51 2.84
CA PHE A 367 -7.41 -24.85 4.25
C PHE A 367 -5.95 -25.19 4.57
N GLN A 368 -5.33 -24.45 5.48
CA GLN A 368 -3.92 -24.62 5.83
C GLN A 368 -3.71 -24.36 7.31
N PHE A 369 -2.94 -25.23 7.99
CA PHE A 369 -2.60 -25.12 9.42
C PHE A 369 -3.82 -24.85 10.33
N GLY A 370 -4.97 -25.47 10.05
CA GLY A 370 -6.15 -25.31 10.90
C GLY A 370 -6.90 -23.99 10.72
N ALA A 371 -6.64 -23.21 9.66
CA ALA A 371 -7.34 -21.96 9.35
C ALA A 371 -7.87 -21.91 7.91
N PHE A 372 -8.94 -21.13 7.69
CA PHE A 372 -9.54 -20.92 6.37
C PHE A 372 -8.86 -19.72 5.70
N LYS A 373 -8.48 -19.86 4.43
CA LYS A 373 -7.87 -18.79 3.63
C LYS A 373 -8.62 -18.58 2.33
N VAL A 374 -8.87 -17.32 1.99
CA VAL A 374 -9.51 -16.90 0.74
C VAL A 374 -8.61 -15.90 0.03
N GLY A 375 -8.24 -16.21 -1.22
CA GLY A 375 -7.33 -15.36 -1.99
C GLY A 375 -5.90 -15.31 -1.42
N PRO A 376 -5.04 -14.37 -1.88
CA PRO A 376 -5.30 -13.37 -2.92
C PRO A 376 -5.32 -13.95 -4.35
N GLU A 377 -4.93 -15.21 -4.51
CA GLU A 377 -4.98 -15.88 -5.82
C GLU A 377 -6.43 -16.02 -6.32
N SER A 378 -6.64 -15.72 -7.60
CA SER A 378 -7.91 -15.92 -8.30
C SER A 378 -7.80 -17.06 -9.32
N VAL A 379 -8.89 -17.78 -9.55
CA VAL A 379 -9.02 -18.76 -10.64
C VAL A 379 -9.44 -18.11 -11.97
N GLY A 380 -9.74 -16.80 -11.97
CA GLY A 380 -10.12 -16.04 -13.17
C GLY A 380 -11.40 -16.55 -13.85
N ALA A 381 -11.51 -16.34 -15.17
CA ALA A 381 -12.57 -16.89 -16.01
C ALA A 381 -12.18 -18.22 -16.69
N HIS A 382 -10.87 -18.48 -16.79
CA HIS A 382 -10.28 -19.68 -17.37
C HIS A 382 -8.96 -20.00 -16.61
N PRO A 383 -8.85 -21.16 -15.94
CA PRO A 383 -9.81 -22.28 -15.93
C PRO A 383 -11.08 -22.00 -15.10
N GLY A 384 -11.17 -20.87 -14.40
CA GLY A 384 -12.39 -20.47 -13.68
C GLY A 384 -12.65 -21.26 -12.40
N PRO A 385 -13.77 -21.00 -11.69
CA PRO A 385 -14.25 -21.85 -10.59
C PRO A 385 -14.55 -23.28 -11.07
N VAL A 386 -14.64 -24.24 -10.13
CA VAL A 386 -14.96 -25.64 -10.46
C VAL A 386 -16.28 -25.72 -11.24
N CYS A 387 -17.27 -24.92 -10.86
CA CYS A 387 -18.57 -24.87 -11.52
C CYS A 387 -18.55 -24.40 -12.99
N TYR A 388 -17.45 -23.82 -13.50
CA TYR A 388 -17.35 -23.33 -14.88
C TYR A 388 -17.01 -24.42 -15.92
N ARG A 389 -16.80 -25.68 -15.48
CA ARG A 389 -16.52 -26.84 -16.36
C ARG A 389 -15.22 -26.73 -17.17
N LYS A 390 -14.23 -25.97 -16.67
CA LYS A 390 -12.97 -25.64 -17.36
C LYS A 390 -11.70 -26.14 -16.64
N GLY A 391 -11.84 -27.02 -15.65
CA GLY A 391 -10.72 -27.63 -14.92
C GLY A 391 -10.14 -26.77 -13.79
N GLY A 392 -10.96 -25.91 -13.21
CA GLY A 392 -10.59 -24.97 -12.14
C GLY A 392 -10.45 -25.54 -10.73
N GLU A 393 -10.22 -24.64 -9.78
CA GLU A 393 -10.15 -24.92 -8.33
C GLU A 393 -11.32 -24.25 -7.58
N LEU A 394 -11.56 -24.67 -6.32
CA LEU A 394 -12.64 -24.13 -5.49
C LEU A 394 -12.50 -22.61 -5.28
N ALA A 395 -13.58 -21.87 -5.55
CA ALA A 395 -13.65 -20.41 -5.38
C ALA A 395 -14.90 -19.93 -4.60
N ILE A 396 -15.01 -18.63 -4.32
CA ILE A 396 -16.19 -18.04 -3.64
C ILE A 396 -17.49 -18.33 -4.41
N THR A 397 -17.47 -18.27 -5.74
CA THR A 397 -18.62 -18.61 -6.58
C THR A 397 -19.08 -20.06 -6.37
N ASP A 398 -18.14 -20.99 -6.16
CA ASP A 398 -18.44 -22.38 -5.83
C ASP A 398 -19.09 -22.49 -4.43
N ALA A 399 -18.62 -21.72 -3.45
CA ALA A 399 -19.24 -21.65 -2.12
C ALA A 399 -20.66 -21.09 -2.20
N ASN A 400 -20.88 -20.00 -2.92
CA ASN A 400 -22.20 -19.39 -3.12
C ASN A 400 -23.15 -20.32 -3.90
N LEU A 401 -22.64 -21.13 -4.81
CA LEU A 401 -23.41 -22.18 -5.50
C LEU A 401 -23.85 -23.28 -4.52
N ILE A 402 -22.99 -23.74 -3.61
CA ILE A 402 -23.33 -24.73 -2.58
C ILE A 402 -24.36 -24.17 -1.58
N LEU A 403 -24.26 -22.89 -1.23
CA LEU A 403 -25.19 -22.24 -0.30
C LEU A 403 -26.55 -21.91 -0.94
N GLY A 404 -26.69 -22.02 -2.27
CA GLY A 404 -27.89 -21.65 -3.02
C GLY A 404 -28.08 -20.16 -3.23
N THR A 405 -27.06 -19.33 -2.96
CA THR A 405 -27.09 -17.87 -3.23
C THR A 405 -26.78 -17.55 -4.69
N VAL A 406 -26.07 -18.43 -5.40
CA VAL A 406 -25.99 -18.44 -6.87
C VAL A 406 -26.98 -19.49 -7.39
N ILE A 407 -27.91 -19.05 -8.24
CA ILE A 407 -29.01 -19.88 -8.75
C ILE A 407 -28.73 -20.22 -10.23
N PRO A 408 -28.39 -21.48 -10.58
CA PRO A 408 -27.98 -21.86 -11.92
C PRO A 408 -28.97 -21.50 -13.03
N GLU A 409 -30.27 -21.56 -12.76
CA GLU A 409 -31.34 -21.30 -13.73
C GLU A 409 -31.39 -19.84 -14.20
N TYR A 410 -30.84 -18.91 -13.40
CA TYR A 410 -30.77 -17.49 -13.71
C TYR A 410 -29.34 -17.02 -14.06
N PHE A 411 -28.39 -17.95 -14.11
CA PHE A 411 -27.04 -17.67 -14.55
C PHE A 411 -26.93 -17.94 -16.07
N PRO A 412 -26.22 -17.12 -16.85
CA PRO A 412 -26.05 -17.38 -18.28
C PRO A 412 -25.49 -18.78 -18.57
N SER A 413 -26.20 -19.57 -19.38
CA SER A 413 -25.76 -20.89 -19.85
C SER A 413 -24.70 -20.74 -20.94
N ILE A 414 -23.51 -20.29 -20.58
CA ILE A 414 -22.39 -19.99 -21.50
C ILE A 414 -21.19 -20.92 -21.27
N PHE A 415 -21.40 -22.07 -20.61
CA PHE A 415 -20.35 -23.02 -20.23
C PHE A 415 -20.38 -24.29 -21.09
N GLY A 416 -19.36 -25.12 -20.93
CA GLY A 416 -19.20 -26.35 -21.70
C GLY A 416 -18.66 -26.12 -23.12
N PRO A 417 -18.49 -27.19 -23.91
CA PRO A 417 -17.85 -27.10 -25.23
C PRO A 417 -18.63 -26.29 -26.27
N ASN A 418 -19.95 -26.13 -26.10
CA ASN A 418 -20.85 -25.46 -27.04
C ASN A 418 -21.44 -24.14 -26.52
N GLU A 419 -20.98 -23.63 -25.37
CA GLU A 419 -21.47 -22.38 -24.75
C GLU A 419 -22.98 -22.34 -24.47
N ASP A 420 -23.55 -23.48 -24.09
CA ASP A 420 -24.99 -23.65 -23.86
C ASP A 420 -25.33 -24.37 -22.54
N MET A 421 -24.32 -24.69 -21.72
CA MET A 421 -24.51 -25.44 -20.48
C MET A 421 -24.54 -24.54 -19.23
N PRO A 422 -25.31 -24.91 -18.19
CA PRO A 422 -25.31 -24.21 -16.91
C PRO A 422 -24.09 -24.58 -16.03
N LEU A 423 -23.98 -23.90 -14.88
CA LEU A 423 -22.99 -24.19 -13.84
C LEU A 423 -23.02 -25.66 -13.37
N ASP A 424 -21.86 -26.22 -13.02
CA ASP A 424 -21.73 -27.60 -12.54
C ASP A 424 -21.77 -27.70 -11.01
N TYR A 425 -22.97 -27.93 -10.48
CA TYR A 425 -23.19 -28.15 -9.04
C TYR A 425 -22.51 -29.43 -8.52
N GLU A 426 -22.59 -30.53 -9.27
CA GLU A 426 -22.09 -31.84 -8.82
C GLU A 426 -20.55 -31.89 -8.74
N ALA A 427 -19.86 -31.27 -9.70
CA ALA A 427 -18.40 -31.13 -9.64
C ALA A 427 -17.98 -30.33 -8.40
N THR A 428 -18.69 -29.25 -8.11
CA THR A 428 -18.44 -28.38 -6.95
C THR A 428 -18.67 -29.12 -5.64
N ARG A 429 -19.78 -29.85 -5.52
CA ARG A 429 -20.14 -30.65 -4.35
C ARG A 429 -19.05 -31.68 -4.02
N LYS A 430 -18.57 -32.42 -5.02
CA LYS A 430 -17.48 -33.40 -4.85
C LYS A 430 -16.18 -32.77 -4.36
N ALA A 431 -15.85 -31.57 -4.87
CA ALA A 431 -14.65 -30.85 -4.44
C ALA A 431 -14.76 -30.41 -2.98
N PHE A 432 -15.92 -29.93 -2.53
CA PHE A 432 -16.17 -29.61 -1.12
C PHE A 432 -16.20 -30.84 -0.21
N GLU A 433 -16.75 -31.97 -0.65
CA GLU A 433 -16.72 -33.23 0.10
C GLU A 433 -15.28 -33.67 0.39
N LYS A 434 -14.37 -33.54 -0.59
CA LYS A 434 -12.95 -33.82 -0.40
C LYS A 434 -12.32 -32.89 0.65
N LEU A 435 -12.60 -31.59 0.57
CA LEU A 435 -12.09 -30.61 1.52
C LEU A 435 -12.67 -30.82 2.93
N ALA A 436 -13.93 -31.25 3.04
CA ALA A 436 -14.57 -31.55 4.32
C ALA A 436 -13.91 -32.71 5.06
N VAL A 437 -13.45 -33.75 4.35
CA VAL A 437 -12.69 -34.86 4.95
C VAL A 437 -11.41 -34.35 5.60
N GLU A 438 -10.69 -33.44 4.94
CA GLU A 438 -9.46 -32.86 5.46
C GLU A 438 -9.72 -32.01 6.72
N ILE A 439 -10.67 -31.08 6.65
CA ILE A 439 -11.03 -30.18 7.75
C ILE A 439 -11.52 -30.96 8.98
N ASN A 440 -12.43 -31.91 8.78
CA ASN A 440 -13.00 -32.69 9.88
C ASN A 440 -11.98 -33.63 10.53
N SER A 441 -11.05 -34.17 9.73
CA SER A 441 -9.92 -34.96 10.25
C SER A 441 -9.01 -34.10 11.13
N HIS A 442 -8.74 -32.85 10.73
CA HIS A 442 -7.99 -31.89 11.57
C HIS A 442 -8.74 -31.52 12.85
N ARG A 443 -10.06 -31.27 12.78
CA ARG A 443 -10.86 -30.92 13.97
C ARG A 443 -10.93 -32.08 14.97
N LYS A 444 -11.10 -33.32 14.50
CA LYS A 444 -11.10 -34.52 15.35
C LYS A 444 -9.75 -34.81 16.00
N SER A 445 -8.64 -34.40 15.37
CA SER A 445 -7.31 -34.55 15.98
C SER A 445 -7.08 -33.58 17.15
N GLN A 446 -7.75 -32.42 17.14
CA GLN A 446 -7.75 -31.45 18.25
C GLN A 446 -8.74 -31.83 19.36
N ASP A 447 -9.95 -32.23 18.97
CA ASP A 447 -11.00 -32.66 19.88
C ASP A 447 -11.74 -33.89 19.29
N PRO A 448 -11.52 -35.10 19.84
CA PRO A 448 -12.22 -36.31 19.39
C PRO A 448 -13.74 -36.24 19.49
N SER A 449 -14.29 -35.32 20.29
CA SER A 449 -15.72 -35.09 20.45
C SER A 449 -16.31 -34.04 19.48
N ALA A 450 -15.46 -33.42 18.65
CA ALA A 450 -15.90 -32.43 17.66
C ALA A 450 -16.84 -33.06 16.63
N LYS A 451 -18.01 -32.42 16.44
CA LYS A 451 -18.96 -32.80 15.38
C LYS A 451 -18.38 -32.43 14.02
N ASP A 452 -18.56 -33.31 13.04
CA ASP A 452 -18.18 -33.04 11.65
C ASP A 452 -18.95 -31.84 11.12
N MET A 453 -18.24 -30.93 10.46
CA MET A 453 -18.83 -29.85 9.69
C MET A 453 -19.39 -30.41 8.37
N ALA A 454 -20.61 -29.99 8.04
CA ALA A 454 -21.21 -30.21 6.74
C ALA A 454 -20.53 -29.34 5.67
N ILE A 455 -20.70 -29.70 4.40
CA ILE A 455 -20.10 -28.95 3.27
C ILE A 455 -20.62 -27.51 3.22
N GLU A 456 -21.89 -27.29 3.61
CA GLU A 456 -22.53 -25.99 3.66
C GLU A 456 -21.95 -25.11 4.78
N GLU A 457 -21.62 -25.70 5.93
CA GLU A 457 -20.97 -24.99 7.03
C GLU A 457 -19.55 -24.55 6.64
N ILE A 458 -18.84 -25.40 5.89
CA ILE A 458 -17.50 -25.08 5.35
C ILE A 458 -17.61 -23.96 4.30
N ALA A 459 -18.56 -24.07 3.35
CA ALA A 459 -18.79 -23.06 2.33
C ALA A 459 -19.14 -21.69 2.97
N LEU A 460 -20.05 -21.67 3.94
CA LEU A 460 -20.42 -20.46 4.69
C LEU A 460 -19.22 -19.89 5.46
N GLY A 461 -18.37 -20.75 6.04
CA GLY A 461 -17.14 -20.34 6.70
C GLY A 461 -16.19 -19.58 5.77
N PHE A 462 -15.99 -20.06 4.55
CA PHE A 462 -15.18 -19.35 3.55
C PHE A 462 -15.79 -18.01 3.13
N VAL A 463 -17.11 -17.96 2.93
CA VAL A 463 -17.82 -16.69 2.63
C VAL A 463 -17.66 -15.68 3.77
N ASN A 464 -17.71 -16.11 5.02
CA ASN A 464 -17.50 -15.23 6.18
C ASN A 464 -16.07 -14.67 6.24
N VAL A 465 -15.06 -15.51 5.97
CA VAL A 465 -13.66 -15.06 5.87
C VAL A 465 -13.46 -14.08 4.72
N ALA A 466 -14.10 -14.32 3.58
CA ALA A 466 -14.09 -13.39 2.45
C ALA A 466 -14.71 -12.04 2.81
N ASN A 467 -15.88 -12.04 3.46
CA ASN A 467 -16.57 -10.82 3.90
C ASN A 467 -15.69 -10.00 4.87
N GLU A 468 -15.03 -10.65 5.84
CA GLU A 468 -14.13 -9.94 6.75
C GLU A 468 -12.91 -9.35 6.02
N THR A 469 -12.34 -10.11 5.07
CA THR A 469 -11.24 -9.64 4.23
C THR A 469 -11.63 -8.40 3.42
N MET A 470 -12.85 -8.38 2.87
CA MET A 470 -13.41 -7.24 2.12
C MET A 470 -13.83 -6.06 3.01
N CYS A 471 -14.10 -6.26 4.31
CA CYS A 471 -14.41 -5.16 5.24
C CYS A 471 -13.17 -4.31 5.59
N ARG A 472 -11.97 -4.92 5.61
CA ARG A 472 -10.71 -4.24 5.94
C ARG A 472 -10.42 -2.98 5.11
N PRO A 473 -10.45 -3.00 3.75
CA PRO A 473 -10.24 -1.80 2.93
C PRO A 473 -11.30 -0.72 3.18
N ILE A 474 -12.55 -1.09 3.50
CA ILE A 474 -13.63 -0.12 3.75
C ILE A 474 -13.35 0.66 5.03
N ARG A 475 -12.96 -0.03 6.11
CA ARG A 475 -12.52 0.62 7.37
C ARG A 475 -11.29 1.49 7.14
N GLN A 476 -10.35 1.02 6.32
CA GLN A 476 -9.17 1.80 5.94
C GLN A 476 -9.54 3.09 5.18
N LEU A 477 -10.48 3.04 4.25
CA LEU A 477 -10.87 4.20 3.45
C LEU A 477 -11.70 5.21 4.26
N THR A 478 -12.46 4.75 5.26
CA THR A 478 -13.37 5.59 6.06
C THR A 478 -12.80 6.02 7.40
N GLU A 479 -12.64 5.09 8.34
CA GLU A 479 -12.25 5.35 9.73
C GLU A 479 -10.91 6.11 9.81
N MET A 480 -10.00 5.86 8.87
CA MET A 480 -8.71 6.56 8.84
C MET A 480 -8.81 8.04 8.52
N LYS A 481 -9.82 8.48 7.75
CA LYS A 481 -10.05 9.89 7.45
C LYS A 481 -10.95 10.57 8.52
N GLY A 482 -11.15 9.90 9.66
CA GLY A 482 -11.97 10.40 10.76
C GLY A 482 -13.47 10.14 10.59
N HIS A 483 -13.86 9.27 9.66
CA HIS A 483 -15.28 8.99 9.36
C HIS A 483 -15.77 7.67 9.99
N ASP A 484 -16.88 7.72 10.73
CA ASP A 484 -17.53 6.51 11.26
C ASP A 484 -18.35 5.80 10.18
N THR A 485 -18.07 4.52 9.93
CA THR A 485 -18.79 3.69 8.96
C THR A 485 -20.28 3.61 9.23
N LYS A 486 -20.72 3.68 10.49
CA LYS A 486 -22.15 3.59 10.88
C LYS A 486 -23.00 4.73 10.31
N ASN A 487 -22.36 5.87 10.03
CA ASN A 487 -23.02 7.05 9.46
C ASN A 487 -23.16 6.98 7.93
N HIS A 488 -22.65 5.92 7.28
CA HIS A 488 -22.69 5.75 5.83
C HIS A 488 -23.82 4.79 5.42
N ALA A 489 -24.19 4.86 4.14
CA ALA A 489 -24.95 3.82 3.46
C ALA A 489 -24.04 3.03 2.51
N LEU A 490 -24.23 1.71 2.44
CA LEU A 490 -23.45 0.84 1.55
C LEU A 490 -24.09 0.83 0.15
N ALA A 491 -23.43 1.44 -0.83
CA ALA A 491 -23.83 1.39 -2.23
C ALA A 491 -23.23 0.14 -2.89
N CYS A 492 -24.02 -0.91 -3.02
CA CYS A 492 -23.56 -2.24 -3.41
C CYS A 492 -23.89 -2.54 -4.89
N PHE A 493 -22.87 -2.92 -5.65
CA PHE A 493 -22.96 -3.23 -7.07
C PHE A 493 -21.91 -4.25 -7.53
N GLY A 494 -21.83 -4.49 -8.84
CA GLY A 494 -21.07 -5.59 -9.40
C GLY A 494 -21.90 -6.88 -9.47
N GLY A 495 -21.37 -7.89 -10.18
CA GLY A 495 -22.10 -9.15 -10.41
C GLY A 495 -22.25 -10.02 -9.16
N ALA A 496 -21.34 -9.91 -8.19
CA ALA A 496 -21.36 -10.67 -6.96
C ALA A 496 -21.69 -9.84 -5.72
N GLY A 497 -21.57 -8.51 -5.77
CA GLY A 497 -21.68 -7.64 -4.60
C GLY A 497 -22.98 -7.81 -3.82
N PRO A 498 -24.16 -7.76 -4.47
CA PRO A 498 -25.44 -7.85 -3.78
C PRO A 498 -25.69 -9.17 -3.03
N GLN A 499 -24.89 -10.21 -3.28
CA GLN A 499 -24.92 -11.48 -2.55
C GLN A 499 -24.37 -11.34 -1.13
N HIS A 500 -23.45 -10.38 -0.91
CA HIS A 500 -22.71 -10.17 0.33
C HIS A 500 -23.18 -8.93 1.11
N ALA A 501 -24.10 -8.15 0.54
CA ALA A 501 -24.39 -6.78 0.99
C ALA A 501 -24.87 -6.68 2.45
N CYS A 502 -25.82 -7.52 2.87
CA CYS A 502 -26.34 -7.51 4.25
C CYS A 502 -25.27 -7.90 5.28
N ALA A 503 -24.51 -8.97 5.01
CA ALA A 503 -23.42 -9.41 5.88
C ALA A 503 -22.33 -8.35 6.01
N MET A 504 -21.94 -7.70 4.90
CA MET A 504 -20.97 -6.61 4.88
C MET A 504 -21.44 -5.41 5.72
N ALA A 505 -22.66 -4.94 5.47
CA ALA A 505 -23.22 -3.80 6.20
C ALA A 505 -23.35 -4.09 7.70
N ARG A 506 -23.76 -5.30 8.10
CA ARG A 506 -23.81 -5.70 9.52
C ARG A 506 -22.42 -5.70 10.15
N SER A 507 -21.40 -6.22 9.46
CA SER A 507 -20.00 -6.24 9.92
C SER A 507 -19.35 -4.85 10.03
N LEU A 508 -19.90 -3.87 9.32
CA LEU A 508 -19.46 -2.46 9.34
C LEU A 508 -20.37 -1.57 10.20
N GLY A 509 -21.42 -2.13 10.82
CA GLY A 509 -22.38 -1.41 11.65
C GLY A 509 -23.33 -0.46 10.88
N MET A 510 -23.48 -0.64 9.57
CA MET A 510 -24.36 0.17 8.74
C MET A 510 -25.82 -0.29 8.86
N SER A 511 -26.73 0.68 8.82
CA SER A 511 -28.18 0.46 8.89
C SER A 511 -28.87 0.44 7.52
N GLU A 512 -28.15 0.84 6.46
CA GLU A 512 -28.73 1.09 5.13
C GLU A 512 -27.80 0.55 4.03
N VAL A 513 -28.38 -0.21 3.11
CA VAL A 513 -27.74 -0.67 1.87
C VAL A 513 -28.58 -0.21 0.69
N LEU A 514 -27.94 0.26 -0.36
CA LEU A 514 -28.55 0.68 -1.61
C LEU A 514 -27.99 -0.17 -2.76
N VAL A 515 -28.87 -0.83 -3.49
CA VAL A 515 -28.52 -1.59 -4.70
C VAL A 515 -29.21 -0.95 -5.89
N HIS A 516 -28.42 -0.41 -6.82
CA HIS A 516 -28.95 0.23 -8.02
C HIS A 516 -29.64 -0.80 -8.93
N ARG A 517 -30.70 -0.41 -9.66
CA ARG A 517 -31.42 -1.32 -10.56
C ARG A 517 -30.55 -1.92 -11.68
N TYR A 518 -29.47 -1.23 -12.05
CA TYR A 518 -28.47 -1.71 -12.99
C TYR A 518 -27.17 -2.16 -12.30
N CYS A 519 -27.24 -2.68 -11.06
CA CYS A 519 -26.07 -3.00 -10.24
C CYS A 519 -25.03 -3.90 -10.95
N GLY A 520 -25.46 -4.87 -11.76
CA GLY A 520 -24.56 -5.78 -12.47
C GLY A 520 -23.80 -5.16 -13.65
N ILE A 521 -24.12 -3.92 -14.04
CA ILE A 521 -23.49 -3.15 -15.13
C ILE A 521 -23.31 -1.66 -14.75
N LEU A 522 -23.29 -1.35 -13.45
CA LEU A 522 -23.37 0.04 -12.98
C LEU A 522 -22.21 0.90 -13.48
N SER A 523 -21.03 0.30 -13.65
CA SER A 523 -19.85 0.96 -14.19
C SER A 523 -20.08 1.49 -15.62
N ALA A 524 -20.67 0.67 -16.50
CA ALA A 524 -21.06 1.10 -17.83
C ALA A 524 -22.11 2.22 -17.78
N TYR A 525 -23.16 2.08 -16.96
CA TYR A 525 -24.20 3.11 -16.82
C TYR A 525 -23.63 4.43 -16.27
N GLY A 526 -22.73 4.38 -15.30
CA GLY A 526 -22.08 5.53 -14.70
C GLY A 526 -21.19 6.31 -15.68
N MET A 527 -20.57 5.65 -16.66
CA MET A 527 -19.87 6.35 -17.75
C MET A 527 -20.83 7.25 -18.55
N GLY A 528 -22.08 6.86 -18.72
CA GLY A 528 -23.12 7.67 -19.34
C GLY A 528 -23.57 8.89 -18.53
N LEU A 529 -23.28 8.91 -17.23
CA LEU A 529 -23.55 10.03 -16.32
C LEU A 529 -22.34 10.94 -16.12
N ALA A 530 -21.15 10.48 -16.51
CA ALA A 530 -19.91 11.21 -16.30
C ALA A 530 -19.85 12.51 -17.11
N ASP A 531 -19.17 13.49 -16.51
CA ASP A 531 -18.86 14.78 -17.11
C ASP A 531 -17.49 14.76 -17.80
N VAL A 532 -17.23 15.76 -18.63
CA VAL A 532 -15.90 15.94 -19.24
C VAL A 532 -15.06 16.79 -18.29
N ILE A 533 -13.87 16.31 -17.95
CA ILE A 533 -12.97 16.96 -17.01
C ILE A 533 -11.70 17.40 -17.76
N GLU A 534 -11.26 18.62 -17.50
CA GLU A 534 -9.93 19.10 -17.87
C GLU A 534 -9.23 19.63 -16.62
N ASP A 535 -8.04 19.10 -16.35
CA ASP A 535 -7.27 19.39 -15.14
C ASP A 535 -5.90 19.97 -15.52
N LEU A 536 -5.54 21.11 -14.93
CA LEU A 536 -4.23 21.72 -15.08
C LEU A 536 -3.63 22.06 -13.73
N GLN A 537 -2.31 21.88 -13.64
CA GLN A 537 -1.53 22.07 -12.44
C GLN A 537 -0.21 22.75 -12.78
N GLU A 538 0.25 23.62 -11.89
CA GLU A 538 1.51 24.36 -12.00
C GLU A 538 2.25 24.38 -10.66
N PRO A 539 3.56 24.06 -10.62
CA PRO A 539 4.33 24.08 -9.38
C PRO A 539 4.49 25.51 -8.87
N TYR A 540 4.39 25.69 -7.55
CA TYR A 540 4.62 26.98 -6.91
C TYR A 540 5.08 26.77 -5.47
N SER A 541 6.38 26.95 -5.22
CA SER A 541 7.00 26.74 -3.91
C SER A 541 7.12 28.06 -3.18
N ALA A 542 6.22 28.34 -2.24
CA ALA A 542 6.22 29.59 -1.48
C ALA A 542 5.69 29.43 -0.07
N VAL A 543 6.15 30.29 0.86
CA VAL A 543 5.50 30.43 2.18
C VAL A 543 4.18 31.14 1.99
N TYR A 544 3.08 30.59 2.53
CA TYR A 544 1.76 31.19 2.46
C TYR A 544 1.71 32.52 3.23
N ASN A 545 1.57 33.63 2.50
CA ASN A 545 1.48 34.99 3.02
C ASN A 545 0.70 35.87 2.02
N THR A 546 0.53 37.16 2.31
CA THR A 546 -0.26 38.07 1.47
C THR A 546 0.27 38.23 0.04
N GLU A 547 1.59 38.26 -0.16
CA GLU A 547 2.21 38.43 -1.48
C GLU A 547 2.13 37.13 -2.29
N SER A 548 2.47 35.99 -1.68
CA SER A 548 2.41 34.69 -2.34
C SER A 548 0.99 34.23 -2.63
N SER A 549 0.02 34.59 -1.78
CA SER A 549 -1.41 34.34 -2.02
C SER A 549 -1.89 35.12 -3.26
N ALA A 550 -1.48 36.39 -3.41
CA ALA A 550 -1.82 37.18 -4.61
C ALA A 550 -1.21 36.59 -5.90
N GLU A 551 0.03 36.09 -5.82
CA GLU A 551 0.67 35.39 -6.93
C GLU A 551 -0.01 34.05 -7.25
N ALA A 552 -0.41 33.28 -6.24
CA ALA A 552 -1.18 32.05 -6.42
C ALA A 552 -2.52 32.33 -7.12
N SER A 553 -3.25 33.38 -6.73
CA SER A 553 -4.48 33.81 -7.41
C SER A 553 -4.24 34.25 -8.86
N ARG A 554 -3.08 34.84 -9.19
CA ARG A 554 -2.71 35.18 -10.57
C ARG A 554 -2.51 33.92 -11.42
N ARG A 555 -1.80 32.93 -10.89
CA ARG A 555 -1.59 31.62 -11.53
C ARG A 555 -2.90 30.87 -11.71
N GLU A 556 -3.75 30.86 -10.68
CA GLU A 556 -5.11 30.31 -10.71
C GLU A 556 -5.93 30.91 -11.86
N ALA A 557 -5.98 32.25 -11.97
CA ALA A 557 -6.74 32.92 -13.03
C ALA A 557 -6.25 32.55 -14.45
N LEU A 558 -4.95 32.35 -14.63
CA LEU A 558 -4.38 31.90 -15.89
C LEU A 558 -4.79 30.45 -16.21
N LEU A 559 -4.71 29.55 -15.23
CA LEU A 559 -5.12 28.16 -15.38
C LEU A 559 -6.62 28.03 -15.65
N VAL A 560 -7.48 28.79 -14.95
CA VAL A 560 -8.93 28.86 -15.20
C VAL A 560 -9.22 29.21 -16.66
N LYS A 561 -8.51 30.21 -17.21
CA LYS A 561 -8.67 30.60 -18.60
C LYS A 561 -8.30 29.46 -19.56
N GLN A 562 -7.16 28.83 -19.35
CA GLN A 562 -6.69 27.72 -20.20
C GLN A 562 -7.63 26.50 -20.14
N VAL A 563 -8.11 26.14 -18.94
CA VAL A 563 -9.06 25.04 -18.74
C VAL A 563 -10.36 25.30 -19.50
N LYS A 564 -10.92 26.52 -19.39
CA LYS A 564 -12.13 26.90 -20.12
C LYS A 564 -11.92 26.84 -21.63
N GLU A 565 -10.84 27.41 -22.15
CA GLU A 565 -10.52 27.38 -23.59
C GLU A 565 -10.46 25.93 -24.11
N LYS A 566 -9.79 25.04 -23.36
CA LYS A 566 -9.67 23.62 -23.69
C LYS A 566 -10.98 22.82 -23.66
N LEU A 567 -11.94 23.20 -22.81
CA LEU A 567 -13.27 22.59 -22.78
C LEU A 567 -14.16 23.16 -23.90
N MET A 568 -14.02 24.45 -24.22
CA MET A 568 -14.72 25.07 -25.35
C MET A 568 -14.26 24.50 -26.70
N GLU A 569 -12.96 24.19 -26.85
CA GLU A 569 -12.43 23.46 -28.02
C GLU A 569 -13.08 22.08 -28.21
N GLN A 570 -13.62 21.48 -27.15
CA GLN A 570 -14.35 20.21 -27.19
C GLN A 570 -15.85 20.37 -27.47
N GLY A 571 -16.31 21.61 -27.70
CA GLY A 571 -17.69 21.91 -28.10
C GLY A 571 -18.64 22.28 -26.96
N PHE A 572 -18.14 22.52 -25.74
CA PHE A 572 -18.96 22.95 -24.60
C PHE A 572 -19.13 24.46 -24.56
N GLY A 573 -20.34 24.93 -24.23
CA GLY A 573 -20.63 26.35 -23.99
C GLY A 573 -20.07 26.80 -22.63
N GLU A 574 -19.70 28.08 -22.50
CA GLU A 574 -19.10 28.59 -21.26
C GLU A 574 -20.04 28.44 -20.05
N GLU A 575 -21.36 28.57 -20.26
CA GLU A 575 -22.40 28.38 -19.26
C GLU A 575 -22.51 26.95 -18.71
N SER A 576 -21.96 25.97 -19.44
CA SER A 576 -21.96 24.55 -19.05
C SER A 576 -20.69 24.13 -18.31
N ILE A 577 -19.73 25.04 -18.16
CA ILE A 577 -18.41 24.79 -17.56
C ILE A 577 -18.36 25.36 -16.14
N ARG A 578 -18.09 24.51 -15.15
CA ARG A 578 -17.72 24.91 -13.80
C ARG A 578 -16.21 24.76 -13.61
N THR A 579 -15.59 25.66 -12.87
CA THR A 579 -14.18 25.56 -12.48
C THR A 579 -14.05 25.51 -10.97
N ASP A 580 -13.24 24.58 -10.49
CA ASP A 580 -12.89 24.40 -9.09
C ASP A 580 -11.37 24.60 -8.93
N SER A 581 -10.97 25.50 -8.04
CA SER A 581 -9.57 25.86 -7.80
C SER A 581 -9.05 25.28 -6.48
N TYR A 582 -7.79 24.84 -6.49
CA TYR A 582 -7.15 24.17 -5.38
C TYR A 582 -5.72 24.67 -5.15
N LEU A 583 -5.33 24.76 -3.88
CA LEU A 583 -3.93 24.88 -3.46
C LEU A 583 -3.54 23.62 -2.69
N ASN A 584 -2.40 23.04 -3.06
CA ASN A 584 -1.79 21.99 -2.26
C ASN A 584 -0.93 22.64 -1.18
N LEU A 585 -1.38 22.52 0.08
CA LEU A 585 -0.78 23.20 1.23
C LEU A 585 -0.20 22.19 2.22
N ARG A 586 0.91 22.55 2.87
CA ARG A 586 1.53 21.74 3.94
C ARG A 586 2.15 22.62 5.02
N TYR A 587 2.40 22.07 6.20
CA TYR A 587 3.22 22.76 7.20
C TYR A 587 4.72 22.61 6.90
N GLU A 588 5.51 23.62 7.24
CA GLU A 588 6.97 23.56 7.17
C GLU A 588 7.53 22.34 7.94
N GLY A 589 8.40 21.56 7.28
CA GLY A 589 8.95 20.31 7.81
C GLY A 589 8.04 19.09 7.67
N THR A 590 6.83 19.24 7.11
CA THR A 590 5.95 18.12 6.74
C THR A 590 6.02 17.81 5.24
N ASP A 591 5.71 16.58 4.86
CA ASP A 591 5.90 16.07 3.48
C ASP A 591 4.62 15.88 2.66
N THR A 592 3.50 15.78 3.34
CA THR A 592 2.21 15.54 2.71
C THR A 592 1.50 16.87 2.54
N ALA A 593 1.24 17.24 1.29
CA ALA A 593 0.34 18.35 1.01
C ALA A 593 -1.10 17.87 1.11
N ILE A 594 -1.95 18.71 1.69
CA ILE A 594 -3.40 18.57 1.64
C ILE A 594 -3.89 19.41 0.47
N MET A 595 -4.73 18.82 -0.37
CA MET A 595 -5.40 19.54 -1.44
C MET A 595 -6.56 20.34 -0.85
N VAL A 596 -6.42 21.66 -0.84
CA VAL A 596 -7.39 22.58 -0.24
C VAL A 596 -8.17 23.28 -1.35
N LYS A 597 -9.48 23.04 -1.38
CA LYS A 597 -10.39 23.70 -2.31
C LYS A 597 -10.65 25.15 -1.88
N GLN A 598 -10.77 26.06 -2.84
CA GLN A 598 -11.21 27.43 -2.59
C GLN A 598 -12.61 27.44 -1.98
N ALA A 599 -12.81 28.22 -0.91
CA ALA A 599 -14.13 28.41 -0.32
C ALA A 599 -15.04 29.25 -1.24
N GLU A 600 -16.37 29.07 -1.12
CA GLU A 600 -17.33 29.83 -1.93
C GLU A 600 -17.22 31.34 -1.69
N GLN A 601 -17.37 32.14 -2.75
CA GLN A 601 -17.29 33.61 -2.68
C GLN A 601 -18.29 34.16 -1.65
N GLY A 602 -17.79 34.86 -0.64
CA GLY A 602 -18.60 35.45 0.44
C GLY A 602 -18.61 34.67 1.77
N SER A 603 -17.97 33.48 1.83
CA SER A 603 -17.85 32.68 3.06
C SER A 603 -16.86 33.25 4.09
N GLY A 604 -15.94 34.12 3.66
CA GLY A 604 -14.96 34.79 4.54
C GLY A 604 -13.76 33.94 4.98
N ASN A 605 -13.69 32.66 4.60
CA ASN A 605 -12.57 31.76 4.92
C ASN A 605 -11.50 31.80 3.84
N ASP A 606 -10.23 31.89 4.24
CA ASP A 606 -9.07 31.79 3.35
C ASP A 606 -8.59 30.32 3.22
N TYR A 607 -7.76 30.01 2.21
CA TYR A 607 -7.17 28.67 2.04
C TYR A 607 -6.43 28.18 3.29
N ALA A 608 -5.80 29.08 4.05
CA ALA A 608 -5.13 28.72 5.29
C ALA A 608 -6.10 28.19 6.36
N ASP A 609 -7.29 28.79 6.49
CA ASP A 609 -8.29 28.36 7.48
C ASP A 609 -8.86 26.98 7.13
N GLU A 610 -9.16 26.75 5.85
CA GLU A 610 -9.66 25.45 5.40
C GLU A 610 -8.55 24.38 5.46
N PHE A 611 -7.29 24.74 5.18
CA PHE A 611 -6.14 23.86 5.40
C PHE A 611 -6.05 23.40 6.85
N GLU A 612 -6.11 24.32 7.81
CA GLU A 612 -6.02 23.96 9.23
C GLU A 612 -7.17 23.06 9.68
N LYS A 613 -8.37 23.32 9.17
CA LYS A 613 -9.57 22.52 9.46
C LYS A 613 -9.44 21.11 8.89
N LEU A 614 -9.04 20.98 7.62
CA LEU A 614 -8.78 19.68 6.97
C LEU A 614 -7.65 18.94 7.68
N PHE A 615 -6.57 19.63 8.03
CA PHE A 615 -5.46 19.06 8.79
C PHE A 615 -5.94 18.55 10.16
N GLN A 616 -6.74 19.33 10.90
CA GLN A 616 -7.26 18.89 12.19
C GLN A 616 -8.24 17.72 12.07
N GLN A 617 -9.08 17.69 11.04
CA GLN A 617 -10.00 16.57 10.78
C GLN A 617 -9.22 15.29 10.43
N GLU A 618 -8.20 15.42 9.58
CA GLU A 618 -7.43 14.30 9.07
C GLU A 618 -6.42 13.75 10.10
N TYR A 619 -5.85 14.62 10.93
CA TYR A 619 -4.74 14.30 11.85
C TYR A 619 -5.09 14.45 13.34
N GLY A 620 -6.21 15.07 13.70
CA GLY A 620 -6.71 15.19 15.07
C GLY A 620 -6.12 16.32 15.93
N PHE A 621 -5.19 17.12 15.40
CA PHE A 621 -4.55 18.24 16.10
C PHE A 621 -4.11 19.34 15.12
N LYS A 622 -3.71 20.51 15.65
CA LYS A 622 -3.08 21.60 14.89
C LYS A 622 -1.61 21.73 15.25
N LEU A 623 -0.75 22.06 14.29
CA LEU A 623 0.65 22.39 14.55
C LEU A 623 0.76 23.89 14.88
N GLN A 624 1.18 24.20 16.11
CA GLN A 624 1.42 25.59 16.51
C GLN A 624 2.79 26.07 16.05
N ASN A 625 2.92 27.36 15.74
CA ASN A 625 4.18 28.04 15.40
C ASN A 625 4.92 27.49 14.16
N ARG A 626 4.20 26.96 13.16
CA ARG A 626 4.79 26.55 11.87
C ARG A 626 4.18 27.30 10.71
N LYS A 627 5.02 27.59 9.71
CA LYS A 627 4.60 28.23 8.46
C LYS A 627 3.82 27.24 7.60
N ILE A 628 2.81 27.73 6.90
CA ILE A 628 2.13 27.00 5.82
C ILE A 628 2.91 27.27 4.52
N LEU A 629 3.13 26.22 3.73
CA LEU A 629 3.82 26.26 2.44
C LEU A 629 2.84 25.88 1.33
N ILE A 630 2.87 26.63 0.24
CA ILE A 630 2.24 26.30 -1.04
C ILE A 630 3.20 25.39 -1.80
N CYS A 631 2.68 24.28 -2.32
CA CYS A 631 3.44 23.35 -3.17
C CYS A 631 3.15 23.58 -4.66
N ASP A 632 1.88 23.80 -5.00
CA ASP A 632 1.41 23.97 -6.37
C ASP A 632 -0.02 24.55 -6.40
N VAL A 633 -0.39 25.02 -7.59
CA VAL A 633 -1.72 25.56 -7.92
C VAL A 633 -2.38 24.61 -8.93
N ARG A 634 -3.63 24.21 -8.65
CA ARG A 634 -4.39 23.31 -9.51
C ARG A 634 -5.77 23.88 -9.80
N VAL A 635 -6.22 23.73 -11.05
CA VAL A 635 -7.57 24.09 -11.48
C VAL A 635 -8.19 22.93 -12.25
N GLN A 636 -9.38 22.55 -11.82
CA GLN A 636 -10.20 21.54 -12.49
C GLN A 636 -11.40 22.21 -13.15
N GLY A 637 -11.60 21.97 -14.44
CA GLY A 637 -12.81 22.33 -15.16
C GLY A 637 -13.69 21.11 -15.38
N VAL A 638 -14.98 21.27 -15.10
CA VAL A 638 -16.00 20.25 -15.30
C VAL A 638 -17.03 20.80 -16.28
N ALA A 639 -17.15 20.16 -17.44
CA ALA A 639 -18.18 20.46 -18.42
C ALA A 639 -19.32 19.46 -18.29
N SER A 640 -20.50 19.96 -17.89
CA SER A 640 -21.65 19.10 -17.64
C SER A 640 -22.22 18.54 -18.94
N THR A 641 -22.39 17.22 -19.00
CA THR A 641 -22.96 16.59 -20.19
C THR A 641 -24.49 16.46 -20.13
N ASN A 642 -25.07 16.28 -18.93
CA ASN A 642 -26.52 16.18 -18.66
C ASN A 642 -27.32 15.20 -19.56
N ILE A 643 -26.66 14.17 -20.13
CA ILE A 643 -27.28 13.35 -21.19
C ILE A 643 -28.20 12.26 -20.63
N LEU A 644 -27.74 11.49 -19.63
CA LEU A 644 -28.56 10.47 -18.96
C LEU A 644 -29.16 11.05 -17.68
N GLN A 645 -30.44 10.77 -17.43
CA GLN A 645 -31.16 11.23 -16.23
C GLN A 645 -31.88 10.05 -15.55
N PRO A 646 -31.81 9.92 -14.21
CA PRO A 646 -32.57 8.92 -13.48
C PRO A 646 -34.08 9.07 -13.73
N ARG A 647 -34.72 7.97 -14.14
CA ARG A 647 -36.14 7.98 -14.49
C ARG A 647 -37.00 7.50 -13.33
N GLU A 648 -38.02 8.28 -12.99
CA GLU A 648 -39.00 7.91 -11.97
C GLU A 648 -39.98 6.85 -12.47
N LEU A 649 -40.25 5.87 -11.62
CA LEU A 649 -41.30 4.88 -11.76
C LEU A 649 -42.59 5.40 -11.13
N THR A 650 -43.72 5.06 -11.74
CA THR A 650 -45.04 5.30 -11.14
C THR A 650 -45.25 4.38 -9.94
N GLN A 651 -45.76 4.94 -8.84
CA GLN A 651 -46.09 4.17 -7.64
C GLN A 651 -47.17 3.13 -7.94
N ILE A 652 -46.97 1.90 -7.46
CA ILE A 652 -47.93 0.80 -7.66
C ILE A 652 -48.41 0.32 -6.30
N SER A 653 -49.73 0.11 -6.16
CA SER A 653 -50.35 -0.34 -4.90
C SER A 653 -50.58 -1.85 -4.83
N THR A 654 -50.09 -2.60 -5.81
CA THR A 654 -50.24 -4.07 -5.86
C THR A 654 -49.32 -4.74 -4.85
N LYS A 655 -49.60 -6.01 -4.52
CA LYS A 655 -48.66 -6.81 -3.73
C LYS A 655 -47.53 -7.35 -4.62
N PRO A 656 -46.31 -7.52 -4.09
CA PRO A 656 -45.22 -8.20 -4.80
C PRO A 656 -45.65 -9.60 -5.26
N VAL A 657 -45.41 -9.92 -6.52
CA VAL A 657 -45.72 -11.25 -7.07
C VAL A 657 -44.49 -12.14 -6.92
N LYS A 658 -44.64 -13.23 -6.16
CA LYS A 658 -43.62 -14.27 -6.02
C LYS A 658 -43.50 -15.05 -7.33
N GLU A 659 -42.28 -15.15 -7.87
CA GLU A 659 -41.98 -15.93 -9.07
C GLU A 659 -41.84 -17.42 -8.73
N SER A 660 -41.02 -17.73 -7.73
CA SER A 660 -40.75 -19.10 -7.27
C SER A 660 -40.23 -19.12 -5.82
N SER A 661 -39.82 -20.30 -5.33
CA SER A 661 -39.06 -20.46 -4.09
C SER A 661 -37.71 -21.09 -4.43
N CYS A 662 -36.66 -20.76 -3.68
CA CYS A 662 -35.37 -21.43 -3.72
C CYS A 662 -34.91 -21.78 -2.29
N ARG A 663 -34.17 -22.88 -2.13
CA ARG A 663 -33.56 -23.22 -0.84
C ARG A 663 -32.21 -22.51 -0.72
N ILE A 664 -32.01 -21.82 0.40
CA ILE A 664 -30.77 -21.11 0.71
C ILE A 664 -30.28 -21.53 2.08
N TYR A 665 -28.98 -21.72 2.22
CA TYR A 665 -28.34 -22.02 3.49
C TYR A 665 -27.89 -20.74 4.19
N PHE A 666 -28.53 -20.43 5.32
CA PHE A 666 -28.13 -19.35 6.22
C PHE A 666 -27.41 -19.92 7.46
N SER A 667 -26.96 -19.06 8.37
CA SER A 667 -26.37 -19.49 9.66
C SER A 667 -27.30 -20.35 10.52
N SER A 668 -28.61 -20.24 10.32
CA SER A 668 -29.63 -21.09 10.95
C SER A 668 -29.89 -22.42 10.22
N GLY A 669 -29.14 -22.72 9.16
CA GLY A 669 -29.37 -23.83 8.24
C GLY A 669 -30.22 -23.48 7.01
N TRP A 670 -30.63 -24.53 6.29
CA TRP A 670 -31.43 -24.41 5.06
C TRP A 670 -32.83 -23.84 5.31
N GLN A 671 -33.21 -22.82 4.53
CA GLN A 671 -34.54 -22.21 4.55
C GLN A 671 -35.14 -22.14 3.13
N ASP A 672 -36.46 -22.35 3.01
CA ASP A 672 -37.19 -22.08 1.76
C ASP A 672 -37.46 -20.58 1.65
N THR A 673 -36.91 -19.96 0.61
CA THR A 673 -36.84 -18.50 0.47
C THR A 673 -37.61 -18.06 -0.77
N PRO A 674 -38.55 -17.11 -0.68
CA PRO A 674 -39.28 -16.61 -1.84
C PRO A 674 -38.37 -15.82 -2.78
N LEU A 675 -38.51 -16.10 -4.09
CA LEU A 675 -37.77 -15.46 -5.17
C LEU A 675 -38.69 -14.50 -5.93
N TYR A 676 -38.17 -13.29 -6.16
CA TYR A 676 -38.82 -12.22 -6.92
C TYR A 676 -37.90 -11.78 -8.06
N LYS A 677 -38.47 -11.28 -9.15
CA LYS A 677 -37.71 -10.61 -10.23
C LYS A 677 -37.88 -9.11 -10.11
N LEU A 678 -36.79 -8.35 -10.18
CA LEU A 678 -36.83 -6.89 -10.03
C LEU A 678 -37.76 -6.22 -11.05
N GLU A 679 -37.79 -6.72 -12.28
CA GLU A 679 -38.67 -6.24 -13.37
C GLU A 679 -40.18 -6.35 -13.06
N ASN A 680 -40.56 -7.25 -12.15
CA ASN A 680 -41.94 -7.46 -11.71
C ASN A 680 -42.28 -6.66 -10.43
N LEU A 681 -41.34 -5.89 -9.89
CA LEU A 681 -41.54 -5.09 -8.69
C LEU A 681 -41.72 -3.60 -9.04
N GLY A 682 -42.67 -2.95 -8.35
CA GLY A 682 -42.97 -1.52 -8.53
C GLY A 682 -42.51 -0.66 -7.37
N TYR A 683 -42.43 0.65 -7.60
CA TYR A 683 -42.14 1.63 -6.55
C TYR A 683 -43.11 1.49 -5.38
N GLY A 684 -42.56 1.33 -4.17
CA GLY A 684 -43.30 1.18 -2.91
C GLY A 684 -43.48 -0.26 -2.44
N HIS A 685 -43.12 -1.26 -3.25
CA HIS A 685 -43.10 -2.65 -2.80
C HIS A 685 -42.10 -2.86 -1.66
N VAL A 686 -42.52 -3.64 -0.66
CA VAL A 686 -41.73 -4.00 0.52
C VAL A 686 -41.63 -5.52 0.61
N LEU A 687 -40.42 -6.01 0.87
CA LEU A 687 -40.08 -7.42 1.00
C LEU A 687 -39.35 -7.64 2.34
N GLU A 688 -39.95 -8.45 3.20
CA GLU A 688 -39.34 -8.85 4.48
C GLU A 688 -38.41 -10.05 4.24
N GLY A 689 -37.24 -10.03 4.88
CA GLY A 689 -36.28 -11.14 4.83
C GLY A 689 -36.73 -12.37 5.64
N PRO A 690 -36.34 -13.59 5.25
CA PRO A 690 -35.46 -13.92 4.14
C PRO A 690 -36.17 -13.84 2.77
N ALA A 691 -35.53 -13.22 1.78
CA ALA A 691 -36.03 -13.13 0.41
C ALA A 691 -34.89 -13.03 -0.62
N VAL A 692 -35.15 -13.43 -1.87
CA VAL A 692 -34.23 -13.24 -3.00
C VAL A 692 -34.86 -12.34 -4.04
N ILE A 693 -34.09 -11.36 -4.50
CA ILE A 693 -34.46 -10.53 -5.65
C ILE A 693 -33.46 -10.79 -6.77
N MET A 694 -33.93 -11.36 -7.86
CA MET A 694 -33.16 -11.50 -9.10
C MET A 694 -33.14 -10.17 -9.84
N ASN A 695 -31.95 -9.62 -10.04
CA ASN A 695 -31.73 -8.42 -10.82
C ASN A 695 -30.91 -8.77 -12.08
N GLY A 696 -31.61 -9.25 -13.11
CA GLY A 696 -30.97 -9.84 -14.29
C GLY A 696 -30.08 -11.01 -13.86
N ASN A 697 -28.77 -10.87 -14.09
CA ASN A 697 -27.77 -11.90 -13.77
C ASN A 697 -27.17 -11.76 -12.36
N SER A 698 -27.63 -10.80 -11.55
CA SER A 698 -27.18 -10.61 -10.17
C SER A 698 -28.24 -11.09 -9.18
N THR A 699 -27.81 -11.76 -8.11
CA THR A 699 -28.68 -12.18 -7.01
C THR A 699 -28.55 -11.22 -5.84
N VAL A 700 -29.66 -10.60 -5.40
CA VAL A 700 -29.71 -9.79 -4.19
C VAL A 700 -30.29 -10.64 -3.06
N ILE A 701 -29.53 -10.83 -1.99
CA ILE A 701 -29.94 -11.62 -0.83
C ILE A 701 -30.43 -10.68 0.27
N ILE A 702 -31.71 -10.82 0.65
CA ILE A 702 -32.29 -10.13 1.81
C ILE A 702 -32.28 -11.12 2.96
N GLU A 703 -31.38 -10.92 3.91
CA GLU A 703 -31.26 -11.77 5.09
C GLU A 703 -32.42 -11.55 6.07
N LYS A 704 -32.57 -12.48 7.03
CA LYS A 704 -33.52 -12.34 8.13
C LYS A 704 -33.29 -11.02 8.89
N ASP A 705 -34.39 -10.46 9.40
CA ASP A 705 -34.42 -9.19 10.15
C ASP A 705 -33.98 -7.95 9.32
N CYS A 706 -33.90 -8.12 7.99
CA CYS A 706 -33.72 -7.04 7.02
C CYS A 706 -34.99 -6.84 6.20
N LYS A 707 -35.19 -5.62 5.71
CA LYS A 707 -36.35 -5.23 4.93
C LYS A 707 -35.91 -4.52 3.65
N ALA A 708 -36.34 -5.01 2.50
CA ALA A 708 -36.07 -4.39 1.21
C ALA A 708 -37.27 -3.57 0.72
N ILE A 709 -36.99 -2.37 0.20
CA ILE A 709 -37.97 -1.41 -0.30
C ILE A 709 -37.56 -1.00 -1.71
N ILE A 710 -38.48 -1.11 -2.67
CA ILE A 710 -38.27 -0.63 -4.04
C ILE A 710 -38.55 0.86 -4.10
N THR A 711 -37.54 1.63 -4.52
CA THR A 711 -37.57 3.10 -4.49
C THR A 711 -38.24 3.69 -5.74
N LYS A 712 -38.41 5.01 -5.76
CA LYS A 712 -39.06 5.73 -6.88
C LYS A 712 -38.27 5.63 -8.19
N TYR A 713 -36.97 5.32 -8.13
CA TYR A 713 -36.13 5.10 -9.31
C TYR A 713 -35.99 3.61 -9.68
N GLY A 714 -36.64 2.72 -8.93
CA GLY A 714 -36.56 1.26 -9.12
C GLY A 714 -35.33 0.61 -8.48
N ASN A 715 -34.60 1.36 -7.65
CA ASN A 715 -33.49 0.83 -6.86
C ASN A 715 -34.04 0.01 -5.67
N ILE A 716 -33.16 -0.75 -5.02
CA ILE A 716 -33.50 -1.54 -3.84
C ILE A 716 -32.81 -0.89 -2.64
N LYS A 717 -33.60 -0.39 -1.70
CA LYS A 717 -33.12 0.08 -0.40
C LYS A 717 -33.34 -1.02 0.63
N ILE A 718 -32.28 -1.49 1.29
CA ILE A 718 -32.34 -2.51 2.33
C ILE A 718 -32.07 -1.84 3.68
N GLU A 719 -33.04 -1.93 4.58
CA GLU A 719 -32.94 -1.51 5.97
C GLU A 719 -32.50 -2.70 6.82
N ILE A 720 -31.45 -2.51 7.62
CA ILE A 720 -30.90 -3.55 8.50
C ILE A 720 -31.24 -3.18 9.94
N ASN A 721 -32.00 -4.03 10.63
CA ASN A 721 -32.26 -3.85 12.05
C ASN A 721 -31.02 -4.28 12.85
N ALA A 722 -30.13 -3.30 13.10
CA ALA A 722 -28.88 -3.48 13.81
C ALA A 722 -29.09 -3.61 15.33
N ALA A 723 -29.71 -4.70 15.79
CA ALA A 723 -29.46 -5.14 17.15
C ALA A 723 -28.11 -5.88 17.16
N PRO A 724 -27.09 -5.46 17.93
CA PRO A 724 -25.87 -6.23 18.10
C PRO A 724 -26.24 -7.54 18.79
N SER A 725 -26.41 -8.61 18.03
CA SER A 725 -26.54 -9.94 18.59
C SER A 725 -25.17 -10.36 19.11
N ILE A 726 -25.04 -10.51 20.42
CA ILE A 726 -23.88 -11.17 21.04
C ILE A 726 -23.78 -12.55 20.39
N VAL A 727 -22.71 -12.78 19.62
CA VAL A 727 -22.47 -14.09 19.02
C VAL A 727 -21.98 -15.01 20.13
N SER A 728 -22.80 -15.99 20.55
CA SER A 728 -22.35 -16.99 21.53
C SER A 728 -21.43 -18.00 20.85
N ILE A 729 -20.12 -17.89 21.07
CA ILE A 729 -19.09 -18.73 20.45
C ILE A 729 -18.51 -19.68 21.49
N SER A 730 -18.13 -20.89 21.06
CA SER A 730 -17.40 -21.84 21.92
C SER A 730 -16.08 -21.23 22.39
N GLU A 731 -15.86 -21.23 23.72
CA GLU A 731 -14.64 -20.70 24.36
C GLU A 731 -13.54 -21.76 24.53
N LYS A 732 -13.88 -23.05 24.45
CA LYS A 732 -12.96 -24.17 24.78
C LYS A 732 -12.24 -24.76 23.58
N VAL A 733 -12.88 -24.73 22.41
CA VAL A 733 -12.35 -25.27 21.16
C VAL A 733 -12.46 -24.17 20.13
N ALA A 734 -11.33 -23.82 19.51
CA ALA A 734 -11.27 -22.77 18.51
C ALA A 734 -12.20 -23.12 17.35
N ASP A 735 -13.18 -22.27 17.10
CA ASP A 735 -13.90 -22.29 15.83
C ASP A 735 -12.93 -21.81 14.74
N VAL A 736 -12.77 -22.62 13.71
CA VAL A 736 -11.78 -22.42 12.64
C VAL A 736 -12.05 -21.13 11.86
N VAL A 737 -13.33 -20.76 11.70
CA VAL A 737 -13.75 -19.54 11.02
C VAL A 737 -13.45 -18.34 11.92
N GLN A 738 -13.83 -18.42 13.19
CA GLN A 738 -13.57 -17.34 14.16
C GLN A 738 -12.08 -17.11 14.40
N LEU A 739 -11.26 -18.17 14.41
CA LEU A 739 -9.80 -18.05 14.50
C LEU A 739 -9.24 -17.15 13.40
N SER A 740 -9.73 -17.33 12.17
CA SER A 740 -9.33 -16.55 11.01
C SER A 740 -9.82 -15.10 11.12
N ILE A 741 -11.06 -14.89 11.56
CA ILE A 741 -11.64 -13.55 11.78
C ILE A 741 -10.86 -12.77 12.85
N PHE A 742 -10.64 -13.35 14.04
CA PHE A 742 -9.92 -12.70 15.13
C PHE A 742 -8.47 -12.37 14.75
N ASN A 743 -7.81 -13.25 13.99
CA ASN A 743 -6.48 -12.96 13.45
C ASN A 743 -6.46 -11.67 12.60
N HIS A 744 -7.39 -11.55 11.65
CA HIS A 744 -7.53 -10.33 10.84
C HIS A 744 -7.90 -9.10 11.66
N ARG A 745 -8.75 -9.25 12.69
CA ARG A 745 -9.16 -8.15 13.58
C ARG A 745 -7.99 -7.63 14.42
N PHE A 746 -7.23 -8.49 15.09
CA PHE A 746 -6.08 -8.06 15.90
C PHE A 746 -4.98 -7.40 15.05
N MET A 747 -4.67 -7.96 13.88
CA MET A 747 -3.72 -7.35 12.96
C MET A 747 -4.21 -5.99 12.45
N GLY A 748 -5.51 -5.89 12.12
CA GLY A 748 -6.14 -4.63 11.72
C GLY A 748 -6.02 -3.52 12.77
N ILE A 749 -6.10 -3.84 14.07
CA ILE A 749 -5.89 -2.87 15.16
C ILE A 749 -4.48 -2.30 15.09
N ALA A 750 -3.46 -3.17 15.03
CA ALA A 750 -2.07 -2.73 14.99
C ALA A 750 -1.74 -1.92 13.72
N GLU A 751 -2.26 -2.32 12.56
CA GLU A 751 -2.13 -1.59 11.29
C GLU A 751 -2.77 -0.19 11.36
N GLN A 752 -3.97 -0.08 11.95
CA GLN A 752 -4.63 1.22 12.12
C GLN A 752 -3.88 2.14 13.09
N MET A 753 -3.32 1.60 14.17
CA MET A 753 -2.42 2.36 15.06
C MET A 753 -1.20 2.88 14.29
N GLY A 754 -0.54 2.02 13.51
CA GLY A 754 0.65 2.38 12.74
C GLY A 754 0.39 3.47 11.71
N ARG A 755 -0.73 3.38 10.99
CA ARG A 755 -1.14 4.43 10.03
C ARG A 755 -1.50 5.74 10.72
N THR A 756 -2.11 5.68 11.91
CA THR A 756 -2.36 6.87 12.74
C THR A 756 -1.03 7.54 13.07
N LEU A 757 -0.05 6.78 13.58
CA LEU A 757 1.28 7.29 13.92
C LEU A 757 2.02 7.89 12.72
N GLN A 758 2.01 7.20 11.58
CA GLN A 758 2.64 7.68 10.34
C GLN A 758 2.09 9.06 9.91
N ARG A 759 0.78 9.25 10.06
CA ARG A 759 0.07 10.46 9.61
C ARG A 759 0.26 11.62 10.58
N THR A 760 0.23 11.35 11.88
CA THR A 760 0.30 12.37 12.94
C THR A 760 1.72 12.76 13.30
N SER A 761 2.71 11.92 13.02
CA SER A 761 4.12 12.24 13.23
C SER A 761 4.62 13.30 12.24
N ILE A 762 5.60 14.09 12.70
CA ILE A 762 6.25 15.12 11.87
C ILE A 762 7.69 14.79 11.51
N SER A 763 8.34 13.83 12.18
CA SER A 763 9.69 13.46 11.82
C SER A 763 9.73 12.67 10.51
N THR A 764 10.68 13.02 9.65
CA THR A 764 10.97 12.28 8.40
C THR A 764 11.16 10.78 8.66
N ASN A 765 11.73 10.39 9.81
CA ASN A 765 12.01 8.99 10.13
C ASN A 765 10.73 8.18 10.31
N ILE A 766 9.75 8.68 11.07
CA ILE A 766 8.49 7.97 11.29
C ILE A 766 7.57 8.12 10.08
N LYS A 767 7.40 9.35 9.57
CA LYS A 767 6.42 9.66 8.51
C LYS A 767 6.78 9.11 7.14
N GLU A 768 8.01 9.37 6.69
CA GLU A 768 8.45 9.03 5.32
C GLU A 768 9.20 7.71 5.29
N ARG A 769 10.13 7.52 6.24
CA ARG A 769 11.01 6.35 6.26
C ARG A 769 10.35 5.13 6.90
N LEU A 770 9.21 5.31 7.57
CA LEU A 770 8.43 4.27 8.26
C LEU A 770 9.21 3.56 9.37
N ASP A 771 10.05 4.31 10.07
CA ASP A 771 10.87 3.80 11.18
C ASP A 771 10.10 3.80 12.50
N PHE A 772 9.02 3.02 12.54
CA PHE A 772 8.17 2.84 13.71
C PHE A 772 7.47 1.48 13.68
N SER A 773 6.95 1.00 14.81
CA SER A 773 6.07 -0.17 14.88
C SER A 773 4.97 0.04 15.91
N CYS A 774 3.81 -0.58 15.69
CA CYS A 774 2.68 -0.60 16.61
C CYS A 774 2.26 -2.05 16.88
N ALA A 775 1.85 -2.34 18.12
CA ALA A 775 1.52 -3.70 18.53
C ALA A 775 0.48 -3.74 19.66
N LEU A 776 -0.23 -4.87 19.71
CA LEU A 776 -1.20 -5.25 20.73
C LEU A 776 -0.61 -6.39 21.56
N PHE A 777 -0.79 -6.32 22.89
CA PHE A 777 -0.27 -7.29 23.84
C PHE A 777 -1.36 -7.76 24.80
N GLY A 778 -1.24 -9.01 25.25
CA GLY A 778 -2.10 -9.60 26.25
C GLY A 778 -1.91 -8.97 27.64
N PRO A 779 -2.72 -9.36 28.63
CA PRO A 779 -2.62 -8.84 30.00
C PRO A 779 -1.29 -9.21 30.69
N ASP A 780 -0.59 -10.23 30.20
CA ASP A 780 0.73 -10.68 30.66
C ASP A 780 1.91 -10.01 29.92
N GLY A 781 1.63 -9.13 28.96
CA GLY A 781 2.62 -8.49 28.10
C GLY A 781 3.06 -9.32 26.88
N GLY A 782 2.47 -10.50 26.66
CA GLY A 782 2.74 -11.34 25.49
C GLY A 782 2.24 -10.70 24.19
N LEU A 783 3.06 -10.76 23.12
CA LEU A 783 2.70 -10.19 21.81
C LEU A 783 1.50 -10.92 21.19
N VAL A 784 0.45 -10.17 20.83
CA VAL A 784 -0.77 -10.69 20.18
C VAL A 784 -0.73 -10.45 18.68
N ALA A 785 -0.48 -9.21 18.27
CA ALA A 785 -0.41 -8.79 16.87
C ALA A 785 0.44 -7.54 16.73
N ASN A 786 1.01 -7.32 15.54
CA ASN A 786 1.87 -6.18 15.23
C ASN A 786 1.64 -5.68 13.79
N ALA A 787 1.94 -4.41 13.56
CA ALA A 787 2.09 -3.85 12.22
C ALA A 787 3.52 -4.10 11.71
N PRO A 788 3.70 -4.78 10.56
CA PRO A 788 5.01 -5.15 10.06
C PRO A 788 5.69 -3.99 9.31
N HIS A 789 6.40 -3.12 10.03
CA HIS A 789 7.20 -2.03 9.44
C HIS A 789 8.70 -2.29 9.61
N VAL A 790 9.18 -2.34 10.86
CA VAL A 790 10.60 -2.57 11.19
C VAL A 790 10.76 -3.84 12.03
N PRO A 791 11.47 -4.88 11.53
CA PRO A 791 11.60 -6.17 12.20
C PRO A 791 12.20 -6.13 13.61
N VAL A 792 13.18 -5.26 13.86
CA VAL A 792 13.86 -5.22 15.17
C VAL A 792 12.94 -4.80 16.31
N HIS A 793 11.88 -4.04 16.03
CA HIS A 793 10.89 -3.66 17.05
C HIS A 793 10.07 -4.85 17.54
N LEU A 794 9.85 -5.84 16.67
CA LEU A 794 8.73 -6.77 16.83
C LEU A 794 8.90 -7.73 18.00
N GLY A 795 10.11 -8.24 18.24
CA GLY A 795 10.41 -9.06 19.41
C GLY A 795 10.84 -8.27 20.64
N ALA A 796 11.34 -7.03 20.47
CA ALA A 796 11.85 -6.23 21.58
C ALA A 796 10.74 -5.54 22.39
N MET A 797 9.60 -5.23 21.76
CA MET A 797 8.49 -4.54 22.43
C MET A 797 7.80 -5.40 23.48
N SER A 798 7.72 -6.74 23.33
CA SER A 798 7.13 -7.60 24.36
C SER A 798 7.98 -7.57 25.65
N SER A 799 9.31 -7.65 25.53
CA SER A 799 10.22 -7.45 26.66
C SER A 799 10.02 -6.11 27.35
N THR A 800 9.74 -5.05 26.57
CA THR A 800 9.44 -3.72 27.11
C THR A 800 8.16 -3.71 27.93
N VAL A 801 7.06 -4.22 27.38
CA VAL A 801 5.75 -4.24 28.06
C VAL A 801 5.82 -5.10 29.32
N CYS A 802 6.42 -6.28 29.26
CA CYS A 802 6.61 -7.14 30.43
C CYS A 802 7.44 -6.46 31.52
N TRP A 803 8.51 -5.75 31.15
CA TRP A 803 9.32 -5.02 32.11
C TRP A 803 8.53 -3.88 32.78
N GLN A 804 7.78 -3.09 31.99
CA GLN A 804 6.96 -1.99 32.53
C GLN A 804 5.84 -2.52 33.44
N LEU A 805 5.17 -3.61 33.05
CA LEU A 805 4.16 -4.27 33.88
C LEU A 805 4.74 -4.67 35.26
N ASN A 806 5.92 -5.31 35.27
CA ASN A 806 6.57 -5.73 36.50
C ASN A 806 7.08 -4.54 37.35
N PHE A 807 7.57 -3.49 36.71
CA PHE A 807 8.11 -2.31 37.39
C PHE A 807 7.01 -1.49 38.08
N TRP A 808 5.90 -1.23 37.39
CA TRP A 808 4.81 -0.42 37.92
C TRP A 808 3.86 -1.19 38.83
N GLY A 809 3.64 -2.48 38.57
CA GLY A 809 2.73 -3.33 39.35
C GLY A 809 1.38 -2.68 39.58
N ASP A 810 0.99 -2.54 40.85
CA ASP A 810 -0.30 -1.96 41.25
C ASP A 810 -0.42 -0.43 41.03
N ASN A 811 0.65 0.26 40.59
CA ASN A 811 0.64 1.71 40.32
C ASN A 811 0.17 2.06 38.89
N LEU A 812 -0.40 1.10 38.16
CA LEU A 812 -1.02 1.32 36.85
C LEU A 812 -2.51 1.66 37.00
N HIS A 813 -2.93 2.77 36.42
CA HIS A 813 -4.31 3.22 36.45
C HIS A 813 -4.87 3.45 35.04
N GLU A 814 -6.19 3.41 34.89
CA GLU A 814 -6.83 3.79 33.63
C GLU A 814 -6.51 5.27 33.29
N GLY A 815 -6.11 5.51 32.04
CA GLY A 815 -5.68 6.83 31.57
C GLY A 815 -4.18 7.11 31.77
N ASP A 816 -3.40 6.19 32.34
CA ASP A 816 -1.94 6.31 32.36
C ASP A 816 -1.34 5.94 30.99
N VAL A 817 -0.29 6.65 30.57
CA VAL A 817 0.53 6.33 29.39
C VAL A 817 2.00 6.38 29.79
N LEU A 818 2.73 5.31 29.50
CA LEU A 818 4.12 5.11 29.90
C LEU A 818 5.06 5.42 28.73
N VAL A 819 6.26 5.91 29.02
CA VAL A 819 7.32 6.11 28.03
C VAL A 819 8.65 5.55 28.52
N THR A 820 9.40 4.90 27.61
CA THR A 820 10.69 4.27 27.89
C THR A 820 11.49 4.09 26.60
N ASN A 821 12.81 4.13 26.70
CA ASN A 821 13.74 3.77 25.61
C ASN A 821 15.01 3.09 26.12
N HIS A 822 15.16 2.93 27.45
CA HIS A 822 16.38 2.39 28.03
C HIS A 822 16.53 0.89 27.70
N PRO A 823 17.73 0.42 27.33
CA PRO A 823 17.97 -0.99 26.98
C PRO A 823 17.55 -2.01 28.05
N CYS A 824 17.90 -1.73 29.31
CA CYS A 824 17.52 -2.59 30.44
C CYS A 824 16.00 -2.75 30.65
N SER A 825 15.19 -1.84 30.10
CA SER A 825 13.72 -1.88 30.16
C SER A 825 13.11 -2.30 28.83
N GLY A 826 13.85 -3.01 27.97
CA GLY A 826 13.39 -3.56 26.70
C GLY A 826 13.60 -2.66 25.47
N GLY A 827 14.25 -1.50 25.64
CA GLY A 827 14.65 -0.63 24.52
C GLY A 827 15.64 -1.31 23.58
N SER A 828 15.52 -1.03 22.27
CA SER A 828 16.48 -1.49 21.25
C SER A 828 17.75 -0.64 21.26
N HIS A 829 17.57 0.67 21.23
CA HIS A 829 18.57 1.72 21.45
C HIS A 829 17.85 3.01 21.85
N LEU A 830 18.57 4.06 22.23
CA LEU A 830 17.93 5.27 22.76
C LEU A 830 17.04 6.04 21.77
N PRO A 831 17.38 6.16 20.46
CA PRO A 831 16.49 6.83 19.51
C PRO A 831 15.10 6.19 19.37
N ASP A 832 14.95 4.90 19.68
CA ASP A 832 13.67 4.19 19.60
C ASP A 832 12.87 4.37 20.90
N ILE A 833 12.03 5.40 20.95
CA ILE A 833 11.19 5.66 22.11
C ILE A 833 9.91 4.83 22.02
N THR A 834 9.62 4.06 23.07
CA THR A 834 8.43 3.23 23.20
C THR A 834 7.41 3.88 24.13
N VAL A 835 6.20 4.07 23.64
CA VAL A 835 5.04 4.53 24.39
C VAL A 835 4.09 3.35 24.61
N VAL A 836 3.82 3.01 25.87
CA VAL A 836 3.01 1.85 26.28
C VAL A 836 1.77 2.34 27.03
N THR A 837 0.59 1.85 26.66
CA THR A 837 -0.66 2.24 27.31
C THR A 837 -1.42 1.00 27.79
N PRO A 838 -1.66 0.85 29.11
CA PRO A 838 -2.52 -0.21 29.64
C PRO A 838 -3.98 0.00 29.24
N VAL A 839 -4.67 -1.09 28.91
CA VAL A 839 -6.10 -1.10 28.57
C VAL A 839 -6.89 -1.71 29.72
N PHE A 840 -7.82 -0.93 30.26
CA PHE A 840 -8.70 -1.37 31.34
C PHE A 840 -10.12 -1.64 30.83
N ASP A 841 -10.75 -2.68 31.39
CA ASP A 841 -12.18 -2.96 31.27
C ASP A 841 -12.75 -3.22 32.66
N HIS A 842 -13.79 -2.46 33.04
CA HIS A 842 -14.38 -2.49 34.38
C HIS A 842 -13.34 -2.44 35.54
N GLY A 843 -12.29 -1.63 35.38
CA GLY A 843 -11.23 -1.46 36.38
C GLY A 843 -10.19 -2.59 36.44
N LYS A 844 -10.23 -3.56 35.52
CA LYS A 844 -9.22 -4.61 35.39
C LYS A 844 -8.37 -4.40 34.15
N LEU A 845 -7.06 -4.62 34.27
CA LEU A 845 -6.13 -4.64 33.15
C LEU A 845 -6.43 -5.85 32.25
N VAL A 846 -6.72 -5.60 30.98
CA VAL A 846 -7.13 -6.65 30.03
C VAL A 846 -6.20 -6.81 28.82
N PHE A 847 -5.55 -5.73 28.40
CA PHE A 847 -4.60 -5.69 27.27
C PHE A 847 -3.57 -4.55 27.50
N PHE A 848 -2.52 -4.53 26.68
CA PHE A 848 -1.72 -3.33 26.44
C PHE A 848 -1.67 -3.02 24.95
N VAL A 849 -1.54 -1.73 24.63
CA VAL A 849 -1.15 -1.28 23.29
C VAL A 849 0.16 -0.52 23.39
N ALA A 850 1.04 -0.66 22.40
CA ALA A 850 2.27 0.10 22.38
C ALA A 850 2.66 0.52 20.97
N SER A 851 3.35 1.66 20.91
CA SER A 851 3.98 2.19 19.71
C SER A 851 5.45 2.51 20.01
N ARG A 852 6.32 2.21 19.05
CA ARG A 852 7.75 2.52 19.11
C ARG A 852 8.11 3.32 17.87
N GLY A 853 8.73 4.48 18.03
CA GLY A 853 9.10 5.37 16.94
C GLY A 853 10.56 5.78 17.07
N HIS A 854 11.27 5.83 15.94
CA HIS A 854 12.65 6.30 15.90
C HIS A 854 12.70 7.82 15.81
N HIS A 855 13.14 8.48 16.88
CA HIS A 855 13.37 9.91 16.90
C HIS A 855 14.75 10.23 16.32
N ALA A 856 14.80 11.09 15.30
CA ALA A 856 16.04 11.46 14.64
C ALA A 856 17.06 12.17 15.56
N GLU A 857 16.59 12.73 16.68
CA GLU A 857 17.42 13.48 17.62
C GLU A 857 16.87 13.31 19.04
N ILE A 858 17.71 12.87 19.96
CA ILE A 858 17.40 12.64 21.39
C ILE A 858 18.53 13.16 22.31
N GLY A 859 19.42 13.99 21.77
CA GLY A 859 20.64 14.45 22.41
C GLY A 859 21.83 13.55 22.11
N GLY A 860 22.87 13.68 22.93
CA GLY A 860 24.11 12.91 22.81
C GLY A 860 25.26 13.70 22.19
N ILE A 861 26.43 13.05 22.14
CA ILE A 861 27.72 13.69 21.80
C ILE A 861 27.87 14.09 20.32
N THR A 862 27.05 13.54 19.43
CA THR A 862 27.02 13.88 17.99
C THR A 862 25.59 14.13 17.49
N PRO A 863 25.38 15.01 16.50
CA PRO A 863 24.08 15.19 15.85
C PRO A 863 23.53 13.91 15.22
N GLY A 864 22.20 13.77 15.20
CA GLY A 864 21.50 12.64 14.57
C GLY A 864 21.45 11.35 15.41
N SER A 865 21.87 11.43 16.70
CA SER A 865 21.72 10.39 17.72
C SER A 865 22.25 8.98 17.38
N MET A 866 23.21 8.89 16.46
CA MET A 866 23.95 7.67 16.13
C MET A 866 25.47 7.87 16.30
N PRO A 867 25.98 8.16 17.52
CA PRO A 867 27.40 8.39 17.75
C PRO A 867 28.22 7.12 17.48
N PRO A 868 29.15 7.12 16.50
CA PRO A 868 29.85 5.89 16.10
C PRO A 868 30.92 5.44 17.10
N PHE A 869 31.26 6.28 18.08
CA PHE A 869 32.28 6.02 19.10
C PHE A 869 31.77 6.14 20.53
N SER A 870 30.45 6.09 20.75
CA SER A 870 29.91 5.96 22.10
C SER A 870 30.44 4.69 22.76
N LYS A 871 30.69 4.78 24.05
CA LYS A 871 31.17 3.73 24.96
C LYS A 871 30.22 3.56 26.13
N CYS A 872 29.57 4.64 26.53
CA CYS A 872 28.58 4.63 27.59
C CYS A 872 27.23 5.12 27.11
N ILE A 873 26.15 4.60 27.70
CA ILE A 873 24.77 4.86 27.27
C ILE A 873 24.41 6.35 27.28
N TRP A 874 24.90 7.12 28.26
CA TRP A 874 24.63 8.56 28.35
C TRP A 874 25.28 9.38 27.24
N GLU A 875 26.30 8.86 26.55
CA GLU A 875 26.87 9.53 25.38
C GLU A 875 25.92 9.50 24.17
N GLU A 876 24.94 8.58 24.19
CA GLU A 876 23.98 8.35 23.09
C GLU A 876 22.73 9.26 23.17
N GLY A 877 22.46 9.87 24.34
CA GLY A 877 21.34 10.80 24.53
C GLY A 877 20.46 10.46 25.73
N ALA A 878 19.19 10.86 25.68
CA ALA A 878 18.23 10.66 26.76
C ALA A 878 17.91 9.18 26.99
N ALA A 879 18.14 8.69 28.22
CA ALA A 879 17.90 7.31 28.60
C ALA A 879 16.81 7.21 29.67
N ILE A 880 15.59 6.93 29.22
CA ILE A 880 14.35 6.89 30.01
C ILE A 880 14.03 5.43 30.36
N ARG A 881 14.17 5.06 31.64
CA ARG A 881 13.80 3.71 32.12
C ARG A 881 12.30 3.54 32.27
N ALA A 882 11.66 4.47 32.99
CA ALA A 882 10.22 4.47 33.21
C ALA A 882 9.77 5.90 33.52
N PHE A 883 8.76 6.40 32.80
CA PHE A 883 8.11 7.67 33.08
C PHE A 883 6.64 7.60 32.68
N LYS A 884 5.75 8.26 33.44
CA LYS A 884 4.35 8.43 33.05
C LYS A 884 4.24 9.67 32.16
N LEU A 885 4.21 9.45 30.85
CA LEU A 885 4.02 10.52 29.86
C LEU A 885 2.62 11.16 30.00
N VAL A 886 1.63 10.34 30.33
CA VAL A 886 0.30 10.78 30.74
C VAL A 886 -0.01 10.12 32.07
N GLU A 887 -0.43 10.90 33.06
CA GLU A 887 -0.89 10.37 34.35
C GLU A 887 -2.37 10.72 34.51
N ARG A 888 -3.21 9.69 34.58
CA ARG A 888 -4.67 9.83 34.72
C ARG A 888 -5.30 10.81 33.73
N GLY A 889 -4.86 10.76 32.47
CA GLY A 889 -5.33 11.64 31.40
C GLY A 889 -4.63 13.01 31.28
N VAL A 890 -3.68 13.34 32.16
CA VAL A 890 -2.92 14.62 32.11
C VAL A 890 -1.52 14.39 31.55
N PHE A 891 -1.21 15.04 30.42
CA PHE A 891 0.10 14.96 29.77
C PHE A 891 1.17 15.69 30.57
N GLN A 892 2.29 15.01 30.86
CA GLN A 892 3.36 15.48 31.74
C GLN A 892 4.48 16.17 30.95
N GLU A 893 4.17 17.29 30.27
CA GLU A 893 5.08 17.96 29.34
C GLU A 893 6.38 18.44 30.00
N GLU A 894 6.29 19.14 31.13
CA GLU A 894 7.47 19.68 31.84
C GLU A 894 8.47 18.57 32.20
N GLY A 895 7.97 17.43 32.68
CA GLY A 895 8.80 16.29 33.07
C GLY A 895 9.51 15.64 31.88
N ILE A 896 8.81 15.43 30.76
CA ILE A 896 9.44 14.84 29.57
C ILE A 896 10.42 15.80 28.90
N VAL A 897 10.13 17.11 28.90
CA VAL A 897 11.07 18.15 28.43
C VAL A 897 12.34 18.12 29.26
N GLN A 898 12.23 18.02 30.59
CA GLN A 898 13.40 17.92 31.47
C GLN A 898 14.26 16.69 31.14
N LEU A 899 13.65 15.52 30.94
CA LEU A 899 14.36 14.29 30.57
C LEU A 899 15.09 14.39 29.23
N LEU A 900 14.47 15.04 28.24
CA LEU A 900 15.05 15.18 26.89
C LEU A 900 16.10 16.29 26.78
N GLN A 901 15.96 17.38 27.55
CA GLN A 901 16.89 18.51 27.55
C GLN A 901 18.05 18.31 28.53
N SER A 902 17.88 17.48 29.56
CA SER A 902 18.89 17.16 30.57
C SER A 902 19.06 15.63 30.71
N PRO A 903 19.49 14.93 29.64
CA PRO A 903 19.47 13.46 29.54
C PRO A 903 20.29 12.72 30.59
N CYS A 904 21.34 13.36 31.14
CA CYS A 904 22.03 12.92 32.35
C CYS A 904 22.97 14.01 32.89
N SER A 905 23.07 14.10 34.22
CA SER A 905 24.19 14.70 34.94
C SER A 905 24.76 13.61 35.86
N ASP A 906 25.79 12.90 35.42
CA ASP A 906 26.60 12.15 36.38
C ASP A 906 27.40 13.17 37.19
N GLU A 907 26.87 13.56 38.36
CA GLU A 907 27.49 14.54 39.27
C GLU A 907 28.91 14.13 39.68
N LEU A 908 29.25 12.83 39.61
CA LEU A 908 30.57 12.30 39.93
C LEU A 908 31.58 12.44 38.78
N ALA A 909 31.12 12.56 37.53
CA ALA A 909 31.99 12.56 36.34
C ALA A 909 32.14 13.95 35.67
N GLY A 910 31.27 14.91 36.00
CA GLY A 910 31.39 16.31 35.53
C GLY A 910 31.13 16.53 34.03
N TYR A 911 30.63 15.52 33.30
CA TYR A 911 30.30 15.63 31.88
C TYR A 911 28.88 16.15 31.68
N LYS A 912 28.74 17.23 30.90
CA LYS A 912 27.44 17.78 30.49
C LYS A 912 27.11 17.28 29.09
N ILE A 913 26.22 16.30 28.98
CA ILE A 913 25.74 15.81 27.69
C ILE A 913 24.68 16.78 27.13
N PRO A 914 24.77 17.19 25.85
CA PRO A 914 23.73 17.99 25.22
C PRO A 914 22.39 17.23 25.19
N GLY A 915 21.31 17.91 25.58
CA GLY A 915 19.96 17.44 25.32
C GLY A 915 19.60 17.47 23.83
N THR A 916 18.38 17.06 23.52
CA THR A 916 17.87 17.09 22.14
C THR A 916 17.98 18.48 21.51
N ARG A 917 18.42 18.51 20.25
CA ARG A 917 18.48 19.72 19.41
C ARG A 917 17.14 20.05 18.76
N ARG A 918 16.15 19.14 18.85
CA ARG A 918 14.84 19.23 18.18
C ARG A 918 13.69 18.87 19.12
N ILE A 919 13.65 19.50 20.29
CA ILE A 919 12.63 19.25 21.33
C ILE A 919 11.19 19.29 20.81
N GLN A 920 10.88 20.24 19.92
CA GLN A 920 9.53 20.35 19.35
C GLN A 920 9.15 19.12 18.51
N ASP A 921 10.11 18.56 17.77
CA ASP A 921 9.88 17.35 16.97
C ASP A 921 9.68 16.14 17.89
N ASN A 922 10.45 16.05 18.98
CA ASN A 922 10.26 15.00 19.98
C ASN A 922 8.87 15.04 20.61
N LEU A 923 8.40 16.22 21.04
CA LEU A 923 7.09 16.36 21.67
C LEU A 923 5.96 16.02 20.70
N SER A 924 6.03 16.51 19.45
CA SER A 924 5.02 16.19 18.43
C SER A 924 4.96 14.69 18.12
N ASP A 925 6.10 14.00 18.01
CA ASP A 925 6.13 12.56 17.78
C ASP A 925 5.62 11.76 19.00
N LEU A 926 5.89 12.21 20.23
CA LEU A 926 5.33 11.61 21.44
C LEU A 926 3.80 11.77 21.50
N HIS A 927 3.27 12.94 21.14
CA HIS A 927 1.81 13.13 21.01
C HIS A 927 1.22 12.21 19.94
N ALA A 928 1.89 12.06 18.80
CA ALA A 928 1.49 11.15 17.73
C ALA A 928 1.42 9.69 18.22
N GLN A 929 2.40 9.23 19.01
CA GLN A 929 2.42 7.90 19.63
C GLN A 929 1.28 7.70 20.65
N VAL A 930 1.00 8.70 21.48
CA VAL A 930 -0.15 8.67 22.40
C VAL A 930 -1.47 8.55 21.63
N ALA A 931 -1.65 9.33 20.56
CA ALA A 931 -2.83 9.27 19.71
C ALA A 931 -2.99 7.90 19.01
N ALA A 932 -1.89 7.33 18.51
CA ALA A 932 -1.89 5.98 17.93
C ALA A 932 -2.31 4.91 18.95
N ASN A 933 -1.78 4.97 20.18
CA ASN A 933 -2.19 4.06 21.24
C ASN A 933 -3.67 4.23 21.62
N GLN A 934 -4.15 5.47 21.70
CA GLN A 934 -5.57 5.73 21.98
C GLN A 934 -6.50 5.12 20.92
N ARG A 935 -6.11 5.16 19.64
CA ARG A 935 -6.84 4.49 18.56
C ARG A 935 -6.91 2.97 18.79
N GLY A 936 -5.81 2.36 19.21
CA GLY A 936 -5.76 0.94 19.58
C GLY A 936 -6.72 0.59 20.71
N ILE A 937 -6.81 1.43 21.75
CA ILE A 937 -7.72 1.28 22.90
C ILE A 937 -9.17 1.29 22.45
N SER A 938 -9.56 2.26 21.62
CA SER A 938 -10.93 2.34 21.12
C SER A 938 -11.34 1.08 20.37
N LEU A 939 -10.49 0.60 19.45
CA LEU A 939 -10.79 -0.56 18.63
C LEU A 939 -10.86 -1.87 19.44
N ILE A 940 -9.99 -2.06 20.43
CA ILE A 940 -10.06 -3.26 21.27
C ILE A 940 -11.28 -3.22 22.19
N LYS A 941 -11.67 -2.04 22.72
CA LYS A 941 -12.91 -1.89 23.50
C LYS A 941 -14.15 -2.16 22.64
N GLU A 942 -14.16 -1.73 21.38
CA GLU A 942 -15.23 -2.08 20.43
C GLU A 942 -15.31 -3.60 20.20
N LEU A 943 -14.18 -4.27 20.03
CA LEU A 943 -14.13 -5.73 19.87
C LEU A 943 -14.64 -6.46 21.13
N ILE A 944 -14.27 -5.98 22.32
CA ILE A 944 -14.77 -6.49 23.61
C ILE A 944 -16.28 -6.28 23.75
N ASN A 945 -16.80 -5.12 23.37
CA ASN A 945 -18.23 -4.85 23.40
C ASN A 945 -19.03 -5.77 22.47
N GLN A 946 -18.45 -6.18 21.34
CA GLN A 946 -19.11 -7.02 20.34
C GLN A 946 -19.12 -8.51 20.73
N TYR A 947 -17.99 -9.04 21.21
CA TYR A 947 -17.81 -10.49 21.43
C TYR A 947 -17.72 -10.88 22.90
N GLY A 948 -17.54 -9.93 23.81
CA GLY A 948 -17.25 -10.18 25.22
C GLY A 948 -15.76 -10.48 25.48
N LEU A 949 -15.27 -10.02 26.63
CA LEU A 949 -13.86 -10.11 27.00
C LEU A 949 -13.30 -11.55 26.99
N VAL A 950 -14.07 -12.51 27.54
CA VAL A 950 -13.64 -13.91 27.67
C VAL A 950 -13.41 -14.53 26.29
N THR A 951 -14.31 -14.27 25.34
CA THR A 951 -14.17 -14.74 23.96
C THR A 951 -12.97 -14.11 23.28
N VAL A 952 -12.80 -12.78 23.38
CA VAL A 952 -11.65 -12.09 22.79
C VAL A 952 -10.32 -12.64 23.30
N GLN A 953 -10.17 -12.85 24.61
CA GLN A 953 -8.96 -13.41 25.20
C GLN A 953 -8.75 -14.90 24.87
N SER A 954 -9.82 -15.69 24.75
CA SER A 954 -9.69 -17.09 24.31
C SER A 954 -9.17 -17.18 22.86
N TYR A 955 -9.73 -16.37 21.95
CA TYR A 955 -9.27 -16.32 20.57
C TYR A 955 -7.86 -15.75 20.41
N MET A 956 -7.45 -14.80 21.25
CA MET A 956 -6.05 -14.37 21.35
C MET A 956 -5.12 -15.57 21.62
N ASN A 957 -5.45 -16.40 22.61
CA ASN A 957 -4.65 -17.60 22.94
C ASN A 957 -4.66 -18.64 21.81
N HIS A 958 -5.80 -18.82 21.14
CA HIS A 958 -5.90 -19.72 19.99
C HIS A 958 -5.03 -19.26 18.80
N VAL A 959 -5.00 -17.95 18.51
CA VAL A 959 -4.14 -17.37 17.46
C VAL A 959 -2.66 -17.59 17.77
N GLN A 960 -2.25 -17.40 19.03
CA GLN A 960 -0.89 -17.71 19.46
C GLN A 960 -0.57 -19.20 19.36
N LYS A 961 -1.50 -20.08 19.79
CA LYS A 961 -1.29 -21.53 19.70
C LYS A 961 -1.15 -22.01 18.25
N ASN A 962 -1.89 -21.42 17.32
CA ASN A 962 -1.77 -21.73 15.90
C ASN A 962 -0.37 -21.39 15.36
N ALA A 963 0.16 -20.21 15.71
CA ALA A 963 1.51 -19.83 15.34
C ALA A 963 2.58 -20.77 15.92
N GLU A 964 2.40 -21.23 17.17
CA GLU A 964 3.28 -22.25 17.78
C GLU A 964 3.28 -23.55 16.96
N VAL A 965 2.11 -24.04 16.54
CA VAL A 965 2.00 -25.28 15.75
C VAL A 965 2.74 -25.14 14.41
N ALA A 966 2.57 -24.02 13.72
CA ALA A 966 3.26 -23.76 12.46
C ALA A 966 4.80 -23.75 12.62
N VAL A 967 5.32 -23.14 13.69
CA VAL A 967 6.76 -23.16 13.99
C VAL A 967 7.24 -24.58 14.33
N ARG A 968 6.49 -25.34 15.13
CA ARG A 968 6.87 -26.73 15.48
C ARG A 968 6.98 -27.61 14.23
N GLU A 969 6.05 -27.51 13.29
CA GLU A 969 6.10 -28.29 12.04
C GLU A 969 7.28 -27.88 11.13
N MET A 970 7.58 -26.58 11.07
CA MET A 970 8.77 -26.08 10.38
C MET A 970 10.04 -26.65 11.03
N LEU A 971 10.17 -26.61 12.36
CA LEU A 971 11.33 -27.11 13.09
C LEU A 971 11.52 -28.62 12.91
N LYS A 972 10.45 -29.43 12.89
CA LYS A 972 10.53 -30.87 12.58
C LYS A 972 11.06 -31.12 11.17
N THR A 973 10.61 -30.33 10.21
CA THR A 973 11.07 -30.42 8.81
C THR A 973 12.56 -30.08 8.69
N VAL A 974 13.00 -28.99 9.32
CA VAL A 974 14.41 -28.60 9.37
C VAL A 974 15.25 -29.66 10.08
N ALA A 975 14.81 -30.15 11.24
CA ALA A 975 15.54 -31.17 12.01
C ALA A 975 15.73 -32.45 11.19
N SER A 976 14.70 -32.89 10.47
CA SER A 976 14.76 -34.07 9.59
C SER A 976 15.75 -33.88 8.44
N ARG A 977 15.82 -32.68 7.85
CA ARG A 977 16.80 -32.35 6.79
C ARG A 977 18.22 -32.33 7.36
N VAL A 978 18.44 -31.60 8.45
CA VAL A 978 19.76 -31.45 9.08
C VAL A 978 20.30 -32.80 9.58
N ALA A 979 19.46 -33.64 10.18
CA ALA A 979 19.84 -34.98 10.61
C ALA A 979 20.30 -35.87 9.44
N LYS A 980 19.65 -35.75 8.27
CA LYS A 980 20.05 -36.48 7.06
C LYS A 980 21.39 -36.00 6.50
N GLU A 981 21.66 -34.70 6.55
CA GLU A 981 22.87 -34.11 5.98
C GLU A 981 24.09 -34.25 6.91
N ASN A 982 23.91 -34.01 8.21
CA ASN A 982 25.00 -33.89 9.17
C ASN A 982 25.11 -35.09 10.14
N GLY A 983 24.15 -36.01 10.12
CA GLY A 983 24.09 -37.13 11.08
C GLY A 983 23.77 -36.72 12.53
N SER A 984 23.45 -35.44 12.76
CA SER A 984 23.14 -34.85 14.07
C SER A 984 22.07 -33.77 13.92
N CYS A 985 21.26 -33.54 14.95
CA CYS A 985 20.33 -32.41 15.03
C CYS A 985 20.96 -31.16 15.70
N VAL A 986 22.28 -31.14 15.81
CA VAL A 986 23.06 -30.02 16.35
C VAL A 986 23.86 -29.38 15.21
N VAL A 987 23.76 -28.05 15.09
CA VAL A 987 24.53 -27.24 14.15
C VAL A 987 25.21 -26.12 14.92
N GLU A 988 26.47 -25.84 14.62
CA GLU A 988 27.21 -24.71 15.17
C GLU A 988 27.65 -23.81 14.01
N ASP A 989 27.56 -22.50 14.20
CA ASP A 989 28.00 -21.49 13.24
C ASP A 989 28.56 -20.26 13.99
N GLU A 990 29.45 -19.53 13.34
CA GLU A 990 30.13 -18.36 13.88
C GLU A 990 30.21 -17.25 12.83
N ASP A 991 30.12 -15.99 13.28
CA ASP A 991 30.48 -14.82 12.49
C ASP A 991 31.24 -13.82 13.36
N TYR A 992 31.81 -12.80 12.73
CA TYR A 992 32.72 -11.86 13.37
C TYR A 992 32.28 -10.42 13.12
N MET A 993 32.40 -9.58 14.14
CA MET A 993 32.38 -8.12 13.99
C MET A 993 33.69 -7.66 13.33
N ASP A 994 33.72 -6.48 12.71
CA ASP A 994 34.93 -5.97 12.03
C ASP A 994 36.15 -5.77 12.96
N ASP A 995 35.96 -5.75 14.29
CA ASP A 995 37.05 -5.70 15.28
C ASP A 995 37.59 -7.09 15.68
N GLY A 996 36.97 -8.17 15.18
CA GLY A 996 37.29 -9.56 15.51
C GLY A 996 36.48 -10.16 16.66
N SER A 997 35.53 -9.41 17.27
CA SER A 997 34.62 -9.97 18.28
C SER A 997 33.81 -11.12 17.69
N VAL A 998 33.79 -12.26 18.40
CA VAL A 998 33.15 -13.52 17.97
C VAL A 998 31.68 -13.54 18.35
N LEU A 999 30.82 -13.83 17.39
CA LEU A 999 29.42 -14.22 17.58
C LEU A 999 29.29 -15.72 17.30
N HIS A 1000 28.97 -16.51 18.31
CA HIS A 1000 28.82 -17.96 18.19
C HIS A 1000 27.36 -18.35 18.40
N LEU A 1001 26.88 -19.32 17.62
CA LEU A 1001 25.57 -19.92 17.78
C LEU A 1001 25.66 -21.44 17.70
N LYS A 1002 25.07 -22.08 18.72
CA LYS A 1002 24.74 -23.50 18.73
C LYS A 1002 23.22 -23.69 18.63
N LEU A 1003 22.78 -24.31 17.54
CA LEU A 1003 21.39 -24.67 17.30
C LEU A 1003 21.18 -26.16 17.58
N THR A 1004 20.33 -26.49 18.54
CA THR A 1004 19.91 -27.87 18.85
C THR A 1004 18.43 -28.06 18.53
N LEU A 1005 18.10 -29.03 17.69
CA LEU A 1005 16.73 -29.30 17.23
C LEU A 1005 16.19 -30.64 17.76
N ASP A 1006 14.93 -30.67 18.17
CA ASP A 1006 14.18 -31.89 18.50
C ASP A 1006 13.20 -32.23 17.38
N ALA A 1007 13.50 -33.30 16.63
CA ALA A 1007 12.70 -33.76 15.49
C ALA A 1007 11.34 -34.35 15.88
N ILE A 1008 11.12 -34.73 17.14
CA ILE A 1008 9.88 -35.34 17.62
C ILE A 1008 8.95 -34.25 18.16
N LYS A 1009 9.46 -33.39 19.04
CA LYS A 1009 8.67 -32.34 19.69
C LYS A 1009 8.53 -31.07 18.84
N GLY A 1010 9.40 -30.88 17.86
CA GLY A 1010 9.49 -29.63 17.09
C GLY A 1010 9.96 -28.47 17.95
N GLU A 1011 10.96 -28.70 18.80
CA GLU A 1011 11.54 -27.70 19.71
C GLU A 1011 12.96 -27.34 19.29
N ALA A 1012 13.39 -26.12 19.60
CA ALA A 1012 14.74 -25.66 19.31
C ALA A 1012 15.38 -24.99 20.54
N THR A 1013 16.65 -25.26 20.78
CA THR A 1013 17.49 -24.46 21.67
C THR A 1013 18.49 -23.67 20.83
N ILE A 1014 18.46 -22.35 20.96
CA ILE A 1014 19.34 -21.39 20.30
C ILE A 1014 20.27 -20.85 21.39
N ASP A 1015 21.50 -21.34 21.39
CA ASP A 1015 22.48 -21.09 22.44
C ASP A 1015 23.65 -20.25 21.92
N PHE A 1016 23.81 -19.06 22.49
CA PHE A 1016 24.86 -18.11 22.13
C PHE A 1016 26.11 -18.20 23.02
N GLU A 1017 26.23 -19.23 23.88
CA GLU A 1017 27.45 -19.51 24.64
C GLU A 1017 28.68 -19.51 23.73
N GLY A 1018 29.79 -18.91 24.15
CA GLY A 1018 30.99 -18.69 23.32
C GLY A 1018 31.03 -17.33 22.60
N THR A 1019 29.93 -16.57 22.60
CA THR A 1019 29.92 -15.17 22.16
C THR A 1019 30.81 -14.30 23.05
N SER A 1020 31.52 -13.35 22.44
CA SER A 1020 32.50 -12.50 23.14
C SER A 1020 31.87 -11.65 24.26
N PRO A 1021 32.66 -11.29 25.30
CA PRO A 1021 32.23 -10.37 26.37
C PRO A 1021 31.72 -9.02 25.85
N GLU A 1022 31.05 -8.27 26.73
CA GLU A 1022 30.71 -6.85 26.51
C GLU A 1022 31.92 -6.08 25.96
N VAL A 1023 31.66 -5.26 24.95
CA VAL A 1023 32.69 -4.46 24.29
C VAL A 1023 32.68 -3.03 24.83
N TYR A 1024 33.87 -2.43 24.92
CA TYR A 1024 34.01 -0.99 25.20
C TYR A 1024 33.78 -0.16 23.93
N GLY A 1025 32.55 -0.18 23.46
CA GLY A 1025 32.06 0.46 22.24
C GLY A 1025 30.54 0.39 22.19
N ASN A 1026 29.96 0.61 21.01
CA ASN A 1026 28.52 0.78 20.87
C ASN A 1026 27.78 -0.34 20.15
N TRP A 1027 28.48 -1.38 19.68
CA TRP A 1027 27.85 -2.53 19.02
C TRP A 1027 27.37 -3.60 20.00
N ASN A 1028 27.24 -3.26 21.29
CA ASN A 1028 26.54 -4.10 22.25
C ASN A 1028 25.04 -4.12 21.91
N ALA A 1029 24.46 -5.31 21.77
CA ALA A 1029 23.04 -5.52 21.52
C ALA A 1029 22.33 -5.96 22.82
N PRO A 1030 21.24 -5.29 23.22
CA PRO A 1030 20.42 -5.75 24.33
C PRO A 1030 19.78 -7.11 24.04
N GLU A 1031 19.47 -7.91 25.08
CA GLU A 1031 18.84 -9.22 24.92
C GLU A 1031 17.53 -9.18 24.12
N ALA A 1032 16.80 -8.06 24.22
CA ALA A 1032 15.58 -7.79 23.47
C ALA A 1032 15.84 -7.76 21.94
N VAL A 1033 16.98 -7.23 21.49
CA VAL A 1033 17.39 -7.19 20.08
C VAL A 1033 17.72 -8.60 19.57
N THR A 1034 18.43 -9.40 20.37
CA THR A 1034 18.74 -10.80 20.03
C THR A 1034 17.46 -11.63 19.90
N THR A 1035 16.51 -11.44 20.84
CA THR A 1035 15.19 -12.09 20.80
C THR A 1035 14.40 -11.67 19.56
N ALA A 1036 14.47 -10.39 19.17
CA ALA A 1036 13.85 -9.89 17.94
C ALA A 1036 14.45 -10.50 16.67
N ALA A 1037 15.78 -10.69 16.62
CA ALA A 1037 16.43 -11.37 15.50
C ALA A 1037 15.98 -12.84 15.40
N VAL A 1038 15.87 -13.54 16.53
CA VAL A 1038 15.39 -14.94 16.57
C VAL A 1038 13.96 -15.05 16.05
N ILE A 1039 13.01 -14.28 16.59
CA ILE A 1039 11.61 -14.37 16.17
C ILE A 1039 11.44 -13.99 14.69
N TYR A 1040 12.22 -13.00 14.21
CA TYR A 1040 12.25 -12.62 12.80
C TYR A 1040 12.69 -13.79 11.91
N CYS A 1041 13.81 -14.44 12.23
CA CYS A 1041 14.31 -15.59 11.47
C CYS A 1041 13.29 -16.74 11.45
N LEU A 1042 12.70 -17.08 12.60
CA LEU A 1042 11.67 -18.12 12.68
C LEU A 1042 10.49 -17.80 11.78
N ARG A 1043 10.03 -16.54 11.78
CA ARG A 1043 8.92 -16.11 10.91
C ARG A 1043 9.27 -16.18 9.43
N CYS A 1044 10.50 -15.87 9.05
CA CYS A 1044 10.97 -15.98 7.66
C CYS A 1044 11.07 -17.43 7.19
N LEU A 1045 11.37 -18.37 8.10
CA LEU A 1045 11.48 -19.79 7.80
C LEU A 1045 10.13 -20.50 7.73
N VAL A 1046 9.12 -19.94 8.38
CA VAL A 1046 7.74 -20.41 8.26
C VAL A 1046 7.17 -19.89 6.94
N ASP A 1047 7.17 -20.75 5.93
CA ASP A 1047 6.65 -20.49 4.58
C ASP A 1047 5.11 -20.48 4.52
N VAL A 1048 4.48 -19.84 5.52
CA VAL A 1048 3.05 -19.54 5.56
C VAL A 1048 2.76 -18.18 6.17
N ASP A 1049 1.63 -17.65 5.75
CA ASP A 1049 1.10 -16.36 6.16
C ASP A 1049 0.47 -16.43 7.55
N ILE A 1050 1.31 -16.53 8.59
CA ILE A 1050 0.91 -16.44 9.99
C ILE A 1050 1.23 -15.06 10.56
N PRO A 1051 0.43 -14.55 11.51
CA PRO A 1051 0.78 -13.33 12.25
C PRO A 1051 2.04 -13.57 13.07
N LEU A 1052 2.86 -12.53 13.22
CA LEU A 1052 3.98 -12.58 14.15
C LEU A 1052 3.45 -12.31 15.57
N ASN A 1053 3.52 -13.32 16.43
CA ASN A 1053 3.05 -13.22 17.81
C ASN A 1053 3.90 -14.10 18.75
N GLN A 1054 3.60 -14.07 20.05
CA GLN A 1054 4.36 -14.79 21.07
C GLN A 1054 4.40 -16.32 20.84
N GLY A 1055 3.40 -16.88 20.13
CA GLY A 1055 3.37 -18.29 19.75
C GLY A 1055 4.56 -18.73 18.91
N CYS A 1056 5.16 -17.83 18.12
CA CYS A 1056 6.36 -18.15 17.34
C CYS A 1056 7.58 -18.48 18.21
N LEU A 1057 7.64 -17.96 19.44
CA LEU A 1057 8.74 -18.20 20.38
C LEU A 1057 8.44 -19.34 21.37
N ALA A 1058 7.18 -19.74 21.53
CA ALA A 1058 6.78 -20.77 22.50
C ALA A 1058 7.55 -22.11 22.40
N PRO A 1059 7.93 -22.63 21.21
CA PRO A 1059 8.69 -23.88 21.12
C PRO A 1059 10.22 -23.67 21.11
N VAL A 1060 10.70 -22.46 21.38
CA VAL A 1060 12.12 -22.09 21.24
C VAL A 1060 12.68 -21.56 22.56
N LYS A 1061 13.80 -22.14 22.98
CA LYS A 1061 14.58 -21.67 24.13
C LYS A 1061 15.78 -20.87 23.66
N ILE A 1062 15.88 -19.61 24.08
CA ILE A 1062 17.00 -18.73 23.76
C ILE A 1062 17.91 -18.64 24.98
N LEU A 1063 19.20 -18.93 24.81
CA LEU A 1063 20.23 -18.83 25.85
C LEU A 1063 21.26 -17.78 25.42
N ILE A 1064 21.38 -16.71 26.20
CA ILE A 1064 22.33 -15.62 25.95
C ILE A 1064 23.30 -15.56 27.15
N PRO A 1065 24.63 -15.63 26.93
CA PRO A 1065 25.60 -15.56 28.01
C PRO A 1065 25.60 -14.15 28.64
N LYS A 1066 25.39 -14.08 29.96
CA LYS A 1066 25.38 -12.82 30.72
C LYS A 1066 26.73 -12.11 30.62
N GLY A 1067 26.71 -10.80 30.38
CA GLY A 1067 27.93 -10.00 30.25
C GLY A 1067 28.65 -10.18 28.91
N SER A 1068 28.03 -10.85 27.94
CA SER A 1068 28.45 -10.80 26.53
C SER A 1068 27.97 -9.52 25.86
N PHE A 1069 28.46 -9.19 24.67
CA PHE A 1069 27.93 -8.05 23.92
C PHE A 1069 26.47 -8.26 23.48
N LEU A 1070 25.86 -9.44 23.63
CA LEU A 1070 24.42 -9.70 23.43
C LEU A 1070 23.57 -9.59 24.71
N SER A 1071 24.23 -9.45 25.87
CA SER A 1071 23.63 -9.21 27.19
C SER A 1071 24.55 -8.24 27.97
N PRO A 1072 24.67 -6.99 27.49
CA PRO A 1072 25.55 -6.01 28.10
C PRO A 1072 24.96 -5.46 29.41
N SER A 1073 25.82 -4.82 30.20
CA SER A 1073 25.48 -4.00 31.35
C SER A 1073 24.63 -2.79 30.97
N ASP A 1074 23.93 -2.23 31.94
CA ASP A 1074 22.98 -1.14 31.75
C ASP A 1074 23.65 0.23 31.50
N LYS A 1075 24.98 0.30 31.56
CA LYS A 1075 25.79 1.49 31.27
C LYS A 1075 26.46 1.45 29.90
N ALA A 1076 26.48 0.30 29.23
CA ALA A 1076 27.12 0.14 27.94
C ALA A 1076 26.40 0.94 26.85
N ALA A 1077 27.17 1.48 25.91
CA ALA A 1077 26.62 2.04 24.67
C ALA A 1077 26.06 0.91 23.79
N VAL A 1078 24.89 1.14 23.15
CA VAL A 1078 24.14 0.10 22.42
C VAL A 1078 23.67 0.52 21.03
N VAL A 1079 23.90 1.76 20.59
CA VAL A 1079 23.31 2.28 19.35
C VAL A 1079 23.70 1.43 18.12
N GLY A 1080 24.92 0.91 18.10
CA GLY A 1080 25.40 -0.01 17.07
C GLY A 1080 24.83 -1.42 17.19
N GLY A 1081 24.39 -1.86 18.37
CA GLY A 1081 23.82 -3.19 18.57
C GLY A 1081 22.54 -3.40 17.78
N ASN A 1082 21.69 -2.39 17.76
CA ASN A 1082 20.43 -2.38 17.01
C ASN A 1082 20.65 -2.45 15.49
N VAL A 1083 21.64 -1.72 14.96
CA VAL A 1083 21.80 -1.51 13.50
C VAL A 1083 22.92 -2.31 12.83
N LEU A 1084 23.83 -2.89 13.63
CA LEU A 1084 24.97 -3.68 13.15
C LEU A 1084 24.88 -5.11 13.66
N THR A 1085 24.87 -5.29 14.97
CA THR A 1085 24.96 -6.60 15.61
C THR A 1085 23.71 -7.44 15.37
N SER A 1086 22.52 -6.83 15.38
CA SER A 1086 21.26 -7.51 15.04
C SER A 1086 21.31 -8.20 13.68
N GLN A 1087 21.95 -7.58 12.68
CA GLN A 1087 22.12 -8.14 11.35
C GLN A 1087 23.06 -9.34 11.34
N ARG A 1088 24.13 -9.30 12.16
CA ARG A 1088 25.05 -10.44 12.36
C ARG A 1088 24.36 -11.62 12.99
N VAL A 1089 23.56 -11.36 14.04
CA VAL A 1089 22.77 -12.39 14.72
C VAL A 1089 21.83 -13.05 13.72
N THR A 1090 21.16 -12.27 12.87
CA THR A 1090 20.33 -12.82 11.79
C THR A 1090 21.13 -13.66 10.80
N ASP A 1091 22.27 -13.17 10.31
CA ASP A 1091 23.13 -13.89 9.37
C ASP A 1091 23.53 -15.27 9.95
N VAL A 1092 24.03 -15.31 11.20
CA VAL A 1092 24.45 -16.55 11.87
C VAL A 1092 23.28 -17.52 12.07
N ILE A 1093 22.11 -17.03 12.47
CA ILE A 1093 20.91 -17.87 12.62
C ILE A 1093 20.53 -18.49 11.27
N LEU A 1094 20.42 -17.68 10.20
CA LEU A 1094 20.01 -18.18 8.88
C LEU A 1094 21.04 -19.14 8.28
N MET A 1095 22.33 -18.94 8.56
CA MET A 1095 23.41 -19.85 8.17
C MET A 1095 23.34 -21.18 8.93
N ALA A 1096 23.09 -21.16 10.25
CA ALA A 1096 22.90 -22.37 11.06
C ALA A 1096 21.65 -23.16 10.62
N PHE A 1097 20.58 -22.46 10.23
CA PHE A 1097 19.40 -23.05 9.59
C PHE A 1097 19.62 -23.41 8.11
N GLN A 1098 20.79 -23.11 7.53
CA GLN A 1098 21.14 -23.34 6.13
C GLN A 1098 20.05 -22.86 5.14
N ALA A 1099 19.46 -21.71 5.44
CA ALA A 1099 18.31 -21.19 4.72
C ALA A 1099 18.70 -20.35 3.50
N CYS A 1100 19.69 -19.47 3.66
CA CYS A 1100 20.24 -18.61 2.62
C CYS A 1100 21.64 -18.14 3.00
N ALA A 1101 22.40 -17.64 2.01
CA ALA A 1101 23.70 -17.01 2.24
C ALA A 1101 23.54 -15.66 2.98
N CYS A 1102 24.63 -15.12 3.53
CA CYS A 1102 24.59 -13.84 4.25
C CYS A 1102 24.21 -12.70 3.30
N SER A 1103 23.34 -11.79 3.77
CA SER A 1103 23.10 -10.51 3.09
C SER A 1103 24.21 -9.51 3.43
N GLN A 1104 24.07 -8.24 3.03
CA GLN A 1104 25.01 -7.17 3.40
C GLN A 1104 25.30 -7.09 4.91
N GLY A 1105 24.40 -7.61 5.74
CA GLY A 1105 24.50 -7.77 7.18
C GLY A 1105 24.80 -6.49 7.97
N CYS A 1106 24.47 -5.33 7.42
CA CYS A 1106 24.64 -4.02 8.05
C CYS A 1106 23.55 -3.09 7.51
N MET A 1107 23.19 -2.04 8.25
CA MET A 1107 22.26 -1.01 7.78
C MET A 1107 22.95 0.21 7.12
N ASN A 1108 24.29 0.23 7.06
CA ASN A 1108 25.12 1.33 6.54
C ASN A 1108 24.64 2.72 6.97
N ASN A 1109 24.64 2.97 8.28
CA ASN A 1109 24.09 4.21 8.84
C ASN A 1109 24.99 5.39 8.48
N LEU A 1110 24.36 6.42 7.94
CA LEU A 1110 24.94 7.73 7.67
C LEU A 1110 24.21 8.76 8.53
N THR A 1111 24.95 9.53 9.31
CA THR A 1111 24.45 10.74 9.94
C THR A 1111 25.32 11.93 9.58
N PHE A 1112 24.71 13.10 9.47
CA PHE A 1112 25.46 14.35 9.39
C PHE A 1112 24.63 15.50 9.92
N GLY A 1113 25.29 16.58 10.34
CA GLY A 1113 24.60 17.72 10.91
C GLY A 1113 25.54 18.74 11.51
N ASP A 1114 24.91 19.72 12.15
CA ASP A 1114 25.53 20.76 12.96
C ASP A 1114 24.64 21.08 14.17
N ASP A 1115 24.88 22.20 14.84
CA ASP A 1115 24.08 22.62 16.00
C ASP A 1115 22.61 22.96 15.65
N THR A 1116 22.28 23.10 14.37
CA THR A 1116 20.94 23.50 13.89
C THR A 1116 20.12 22.32 13.38
N PHE A 1117 20.74 21.23 12.91
CA PHE A 1117 20.02 20.08 12.37
C PHE A 1117 20.85 18.79 12.45
N GLY A 1118 20.16 17.64 12.46
CA GLY A 1118 20.75 16.33 12.27
C GLY A 1118 19.99 15.56 11.19
N TYR A 1119 20.72 14.87 10.33
CA TYR A 1119 20.20 13.94 9.34
C TYR A 1119 20.62 12.52 9.71
N TYR A 1120 19.72 11.56 9.49
CA TYR A 1120 19.98 10.14 9.63
C TYR A 1120 19.40 9.38 8.43
N GLU A 1121 20.17 8.42 7.94
CA GLU A 1121 19.80 7.52 6.85
C GLU A 1121 20.41 6.13 7.05
N THR A 1122 19.66 5.08 6.70
CA THR A 1122 20.19 3.73 6.47
C THR A 1122 20.21 3.45 4.97
N ILE A 1123 21.30 2.87 4.48
CA ILE A 1123 21.51 2.63 3.05
C ILE A 1123 21.49 1.11 2.80
N GLY A 1124 20.63 0.68 1.87
CA GLY A 1124 20.50 -0.70 1.46
C GLY A 1124 21.76 -1.30 0.81
N GLY A 1125 21.70 -2.58 0.47
CA GLY A 1125 22.79 -3.30 -0.18
C GLY A 1125 22.32 -4.58 -0.83
N GLY A 1126 23.21 -5.56 -0.95
CA GLY A 1126 22.89 -6.85 -1.56
C GLY A 1126 22.26 -7.82 -0.56
N CYS A 1127 21.16 -8.46 -0.92
CA CYS A 1127 20.64 -9.59 -0.15
C CYS A 1127 21.35 -10.91 -0.55
N GLY A 1128 21.41 -11.87 0.36
CA GLY A 1128 22.00 -13.18 0.13
C GLY A 1128 21.19 -14.06 -0.82
N ALA A 1129 21.88 -14.90 -1.58
CA ALA A 1129 21.24 -15.90 -2.45
C ALA A 1129 20.68 -17.08 -1.65
N GLY A 1130 19.63 -17.71 -2.17
CA GLY A 1130 19.04 -18.92 -1.59
C GLY A 1130 19.12 -20.13 -2.51
N PRO A 1131 18.54 -21.27 -2.10
CA PRO A 1131 18.61 -22.52 -2.84
C PRO A 1131 17.95 -22.50 -4.22
N THR A 1132 17.03 -21.57 -4.47
CA THR A 1132 16.28 -21.48 -5.73
C THR A 1132 16.17 -20.06 -6.27
N TRP A 1133 16.93 -19.09 -5.73
CA TRP A 1133 16.84 -17.69 -6.11
C TRP A 1133 18.15 -16.93 -5.95
N ASP A 1134 18.37 -15.98 -6.86
CA ASP A 1134 19.41 -14.95 -6.74
C ASP A 1134 19.03 -13.91 -5.68
N GLY A 1135 20.04 -13.35 -5.02
CA GLY A 1135 19.88 -12.25 -4.09
C GLY A 1135 19.46 -10.96 -4.80
N THR A 1136 18.57 -10.19 -4.18
CA THR A 1136 18.13 -8.90 -4.72
C THR A 1136 19.14 -7.79 -4.43
N SER A 1137 19.45 -6.98 -5.44
CA SER A 1137 20.36 -5.84 -5.34
C SER A 1137 19.68 -4.58 -4.80
N GLY A 1138 20.43 -3.77 -4.05
CA GLY A 1138 20.03 -2.40 -3.70
C GLY A 1138 18.76 -2.28 -2.85
N VAL A 1139 18.59 -3.16 -1.87
CA VAL A 1139 17.43 -3.15 -0.96
C VAL A 1139 17.84 -3.21 0.50
N GLN A 1140 16.92 -2.84 1.39
CA GLN A 1140 17.02 -3.19 2.80
C GLN A 1140 16.87 -4.70 2.98
N CYS A 1141 17.68 -5.29 3.85
CA CYS A 1141 17.64 -6.72 4.17
C CYS A 1141 17.49 -6.91 5.70
N HIS A 1142 16.81 -7.99 6.09
CA HIS A 1142 16.64 -8.48 7.46
C HIS A 1142 16.17 -7.44 8.49
N MET A 1143 17.02 -6.93 9.38
CA MET A 1143 16.56 -6.22 10.60
C MET A 1143 16.04 -4.78 10.37
N THR A 1144 15.98 -4.33 9.11
CA THR A 1144 15.44 -3.02 8.73
C THR A 1144 14.60 -3.09 7.45
N ASN A 1145 13.73 -2.11 7.25
CA ASN A 1145 13.00 -1.90 6.01
C ASN A 1145 12.68 -0.42 5.74
N THR A 1146 13.50 0.50 6.24
CA THR A 1146 13.20 1.93 6.12
C THR A 1146 13.37 2.44 4.69
N ARG A 1147 12.56 3.43 4.33
CA ARG A 1147 12.63 4.07 3.00
C ARG A 1147 13.76 5.09 2.93
N MET A 1148 14.24 5.32 1.72
CA MET A 1148 15.20 6.39 1.41
C MET A 1148 14.50 7.71 1.09
N THR A 1149 15.14 8.83 1.43
CA THR A 1149 14.71 10.17 0.99
C THR A 1149 14.97 10.34 -0.51
N ASP A 1150 13.99 10.89 -1.25
CA ASP A 1150 14.14 11.14 -2.69
C ASP A 1150 15.33 12.08 -2.98
N PRO A 1151 16.15 11.83 -4.02
CA PRO A 1151 17.30 12.68 -4.36
C PRO A 1151 17.01 14.18 -4.44
N GLU A 1152 15.87 14.59 -5.00
CA GLU A 1152 15.54 16.01 -5.14
C GLU A 1152 15.23 16.64 -3.78
N ILE A 1153 14.47 15.91 -2.94
CA ILE A 1153 14.15 16.31 -1.57
C ILE A 1153 15.42 16.36 -0.71
N PHE A 1154 16.34 15.41 -0.92
CA PHE A 1154 17.61 15.36 -0.20
C PHE A 1154 18.44 16.62 -0.45
N GLU A 1155 18.55 17.08 -1.70
CA GLU A 1155 19.26 18.31 -2.07
C GLU A 1155 18.50 19.59 -1.68
N GLN A 1156 17.16 19.55 -1.70
CA GLN A 1156 16.33 20.67 -1.27
C GLN A 1156 16.46 20.92 0.24
N ARG A 1157 16.42 19.86 1.06
CA ARG A 1157 16.46 19.96 2.53
C ARG A 1157 17.87 20.20 3.05
N TYR A 1158 18.85 19.45 2.57
CA TYR A 1158 20.19 19.38 3.16
C TYR A 1158 21.23 20.10 2.31
N PRO A 1159 22.29 20.68 2.90
CA PRO A 1159 23.29 21.46 2.19
C PRO A 1159 24.28 20.54 1.46
N VAL A 1160 23.75 19.72 0.55
CA VAL A 1160 24.44 18.62 -0.12
C VAL A 1160 24.04 18.55 -1.58
N LEU A 1161 24.90 17.95 -2.40
CA LEU A 1161 24.64 17.60 -3.79
C LEU A 1161 24.89 16.09 -3.96
N LEU A 1162 23.92 15.36 -4.51
CA LEU A 1162 24.06 13.93 -4.76
C LEU A 1162 24.57 13.74 -6.19
N HIS A 1163 25.79 13.20 -6.34
CA HIS A 1163 26.41 12.95 -7.65
C HIS A 1163 26.03 11.60 -8.22
N THR A 1164 26.04 10.58 -7.37
CA THR A 1164 25.80 9.19 -7.78
C THR A 1164 24.88 8.51 -6.79
N PHE A 1165 23.87 7.83 -7.31
CA PHE A 1165 23.09 6.84 -6.59
C PHE A 1165 22.74 5.67 -7.51
N SER A 1166 23.54 4.61 -7.43
CA SER A 1166 23.50 3.48 -8.37
C SER A 1166 23.77 2.14 -7.69
N ILE A 1167 23.54 1.05 -8.42
CA ILE A 1167 23.93 -0.29 -8.01
C ILE A 1167 25.45 -0.43 -8.15
N ARG A 1168 26.07 -1.08 -7.17
CA ARG A 1168 27.49 -1.42 -7.19
C ARG A 1168 27.67 -2.75 -7.92
N GLU A 1169 27.71 -2.68 -9.25
CA GLU A 1169 27.81 -3.87 -10.10
C GLU A 1169 28.93 -4.83 -9.68
N ASN A 1170 28.65 -6.14 -9.75
CA ASN A 1170 29.60 -7.21 -9.47
C ASN A 1170 30.14 -7.23 -8.03
N SER A 1171 29.37 -6.70 -7.08
CA SER A 1171 29.65 -6.84 -5.65
C SER A 1171 28.97 -8.06 -5.02
N GLY A 1172 27.97 -8.65 -5.66
CA GLY A 1172 27.34 -9.91 -5.24
C GLY A 1172 28.24 -11.12 -5.44
N GLY A 1173 28.22 -12.04 -4.48
CA GLY A 1173 28.98 -13.28 -4.50
C GLY A 1173 28.49 -14.23 -5.61
N SER A 1174 29.42 -14.82 -6.36
CA SER A 1174 29.07 -15.79 -7.42
C SER A 1174 28.63 -17.13 -6.83
N GLY A 1175 27.68 -17.80 -7.46
CA GLY A 1175 27.22 -19.14 -7.12
C GLY A 1175 26.32 -19.68 -8.23
N LEU A 1176 25.76 -20.88 -8.04
CA LEU A 1176 24.64 -21.35 -8.85
C LEU A 1176 23.51 -20.31 -8.86
N HIS A 1177 23.29 -19.71 -7.69
CA HIS A 1177 22.55 -18.47 -7.52
C HIS A 1177 23.48 -17.38 -7.00
N ARG A 1178 23.42 -16.20 -7.63
CA ARG A 1178 24.28 -15.06 -7.32
C ARG A 1178 23.71 -14.25 -6.16
N GLY A 1179 24.57 -13.76 -5.27
CA GLY A 1179 24.19 -12.77 -4.28
C GLY A 1179 23.84 -11.43 -4.94
N GLY A 1180 23.01 -10.63 -4.27
CA GLY A 1180 22.64 -9.30 -4.74
C GLY A 1180 23.81 -8.32 -4.68
N ASP A 1181 23.78 -7.32 -5.55
CA ASP A 1181 24.76 -6.22 -5.55
C ASP A 1181 24.41 -5.14 -4.52
N GLY A 1182 25.45 -4.53 -3.94
CA GLY A 1182 25.36 -3.36 -3.07
C GLY A 1182 25.02 -2.07 -3.83
N LEU A 1183 25.22 -0.92 -3.18
CA LEU A 1183 24.94 0.42 -3.69
C LEU A 1183 26.20 1.30 -3.67
N VAL A 1184 26.20 2.31 -4.54
CA VAL A 1184 27.14 3.43 -4.55
C VAL A 1184 26.37 4.71 -4.26
N ARG A 1185 26.84 5.50 -3.29
CA ARG A 1185 26.27 6.81 -2.96
C ARG A 1185 27.41 7.83 -2.85
N GLU A 1186 27.32 8.93 -3.61
CA GLU A 1186 28.35 9.99 -3.63
C GLU A 1186 27.74 11.34 -3.31
N ILE A 1187 28.10 11.88 -2.15
CA ILE A 1187 27.47 13.08 -1.58
C ILE A 1187 28.54 14.16 -1.44
N GLU A 1188 28.37 15.28 -2.13
CA GLU A 1188 29.19 16.50 -1.94
C GLU A 1188 28.53 17.40 -0.90
N PHE A 1189 29.33 17.94 0.03
CA PHE A 1189 28.85 18.87 1.05
C PHE A 1189 29.06 20.32 0.61
N ARG A 1190 28.03 21.17 0.77
CA ARG A 1190 28.08 22.59 0.37
C ARG A 1190 28.55 23.54 1.47
N ARG A 1191 28.60 23.09 2.72
CA ARG A 1191 29.08 23.88 3.87
C ARG A 1191 29.77 23.00 4.90
N PRO A 1192 30.54 23.59 5.84
CA PRO A 1192 31.15 22.83 6.92
C PRO A 1192 30.11 22.15 7.80
N ILE A 1193 30.19 20.83 7.93
CA ILE A 1193 29.31 20.02 8.81
C ILE A 1193 30.09 18.83 9.40
N VAL A 1194 29.51 18.18 10.40
CA VAL A 1194 30.03 16.93 10.97
C VAL A 1194 29.32 15.76 10.31
N VAL A 1195 30.10 14.77 9.85
CA VAL A 1195 29.61 13.55 9.21
C VAL A 1195 30.07 12.35 10.03
N SER A 1196 29.14 11.44 10.31
CA SER A 1196 29.37 10.21 11.06
C SER A 1196 28.88 9.01 10.28
N ILE A 1197 29.67 7.93 10.31
CA ILE A 1197 29.37 6.66 9.66
C ILE A 1197 29.42 5.57 10.72
N LEU A 1198 28.36 4.74 10.75
CA LEU A 1198 28.28 3.56 11.60
C LEU A 1198 27.90 2.35 10.73
N SER A 1199 28.92 1.59 10.32
CA SER A 1199 28.81 0.46 9.39
C SER A 1199 29.76 -0.71 9.71
N GLU A 1200 29.46 -1.88 9.15
CA GLU A 1200 30.16 -3.17 9.27
C GLU A 1200 30.42 -3.80 7.89
N ARG A 1201 31.05 -4.99 7.84
CA ARG A 1201 31.51 -5.69 6.62
C ARG A 1201 32.50 -4.86 5.81
N ARG A 1202 33.35 -4.11 6.51
CA ARG A 1202 34.51 -3.45 5.92
C ARG A 1202 35.77 -4.30 6.09
N VAL A 1203 35.78 -5.23 7.05
CA VAL A 1203 36.85 -6.20 7.29
C VAL A 1203 36.45 -7.60 6.83
N HIS A 1204 35.30 -8.11 7.31
CA HIS A 1204 34.78 -9.44 6.95
C HIS A 1204 33.76 -9.37 5.81
N ALA A 1205 33.84 -10.31 4.87
CA ALA A 1205 32.90 -10.38 3.74
C ALA A 1205 31.57 -11.05 4.13
N PRO A 1206 30.45 -10.72 3.46
CA PRO A 1206 29.21 -11.50 3.55
C PRO A 1206 29.44 -12.91 2.98
N ARG A 1207 29.28 -13.92 3.82
CA ARG A 1207 29.64 -15.31 3.46
C ARG A 1207 28.68 -15.91 2.45
N GLY A 1208 29.23 -16.65 1.48
CA GLY A 1208 28.46 -17.55 0.64
C GLY A 1208 28.04 -18.83 1.37
N LEU A 1209 27.11 -19.58 0.80
CA LEU A 1209 26.58 -20.82 1.39
C LEU A 1209 26.61 -21.98 0.38
N LYS A 1210 26.80 -23.22 0.88
CA LYS A 1210 26.85 -24.46 0.07
C LYS A 1210 27.79 -24.39 -1.14
N GLY A 1211 28.96 -23.73 -0.99
CA GLY A 1211 29.97 -23.58 -2.04
C GLY A 1211 29.85 -22.31 -2.89
N GLY A 1212 28.86 -21.45 -2.62
CA GLY A 1212 28.81 -20.10 -3.17
C GLY A 1212 29.95 -19.23 -2.63
N ARG A 1213 30.38 -18.26 -3.43
CA ARG A 1213 31.44 -17.30 -3.08
C ARG A 1213 30.87 -16.15 -2.24
N ASP A 1214 31.74 -15.54 -1.45
CA ASP A 1214 31.42 -14.38 -0.62
C ASP A 1214 31.10 -13.14 -1.46
N GLY A 1215 30.24 -12.27 -0.91
CA GLY A 1215 30.00 -10.94 -1.45
C GLY A 1215 31.18 -10.00 -1.21
N ALA A 1216 31.24 -8.90 -1.96
CA ALA A 1216 32.26 -7.88 -1.77
C ALA A 1216 32.00 -7.07 -0.50
N ARG A 1217 33.09 -6.77 0.22
CA ARG A 1217 33.09 -5.87 1.38
C ARG A 1217 32.68 -4.45 0.98
N GLY A 1218 32.04 -3.74 1.90
CA GLY A 1218 31.77 -2.31 1.73
C GLY A 1218 33.05 -1.48 1.84
N ALA A 1219 32.96 -0.19 1.53
CA ALA A 1219 34.03 0.78 1.73
C ALA A 1219 33.48 2.20 1.85
N ASN A 1220 34.13 3.04 2.65
CA ASN A 1220 33.76 4.45 2.81
C ASN A 1220 34.99 5.33 2.54
N TYR A 1221 34.87 6.30 1.64
CA TYR A 1221 35.96 7.22 1.30
C TYR A 1221 35.53 8.68 1.39
N LEU A 1222 36.40 9.53 1.90
CA LEU A 1222 36.29 10.98 1.81
C LEU A 1222 37.26 11.48 0.75
N VAL A 1223 36.74 12.11 -0.30
CA VAL A 1223 37.52 12.82 -1.30
C VAL A 1223 37.53 14.29 -0.91
N ARG A 1224 38.71 14.80 -0.53
CA ARG A 1224 38.88 16.22 -0.22
C ARG A 1224 38.89 17.04 -1.49
N LYS A 1225 38.59 18.33 -1.37
CA LYS A 1225 38.64 19.29 -2.50
C LYS A 1225 39.98 19.33 -3.26
N ASP A 1226 41.10 18.99 -2.60
CA ASP A 1226 42.43 18.89 -3.22
C ASP A 1226 42.65 17.58 -4.03
N GLY A 1227 41.62 16.73 -4.13
CA GLY A 1227 41.65 15.43 -4.80
C GLY A 1227 42.12 14.27 -3.92
N ARG A 1228 42.52 14.51 -2.66
CA ARG A 1228 42.99 13.45 -1.76
C ARG A 1228 41.86 12.52 -1.37
N LYS A 1229 42.01 11.23 -1.66
CA LYS A 1229 41.06 10.18 -1.28
C LYS A 1229 41.49 9.49 0.02
N ILE A 1230 40.67 9.59 1.06
CA ILE A 1230 40.95 9.10 2.42
C ILE A 1230 39.97 7.96 2.74
N TYR A 1231 40.48 6.80 3.16
CA TYR A 1231 39.63 5.70 3.63
C TYR A 1231 39.17 5.95 5.06
N LEU A 1232 37.85 5.94 5.30
CA LEU A 1232 37.27 6.25 6.61
C LEU A 1232 37.06 5.02 7.50
N GLY A 1233 37.17 3.80 6.96
CA GLY A 1233 36.81 2.58 7.71
C GLY A 1233 35.30 2.42 7.90
N GLY A 1234 34.88 1.49 8.78
CA GLY A 1234 33.47 1.19 9.04
C GLY A 1234 32.79 2.12 10.04
N LYS A 1235 33.54 2.67 11.01
CA LYS A 1235 33.05 3.56 12.06
C LYS A 1235 33.92 4.81 12.11
N ASN A 1236 33.37 5.99 11.86
CA ASN A 1236 34.14 7.24 11.88
C ASN A 1236 33.28 8.48 12.05
N THR A 1237 33.87 9.56 12.55
CA THR A 1237 33.30 10.91 12.60
C THR A 1237 34.33 11.89 12.07
N VAL A 1238 33.96 12.69 11.07
CA VAL A 1238 34.85 13.64 10.41
C VAL A 1238 34.15 14.98 10.18
N SER A 1239 34.92 16.06 10.31
CA SER A 1239 34.50 17.38 9.81
C SER A 1239 34.81 17.48 8.32
N VAL A 1240 33.78 17.80 7.55
CA VAL A 1240 33.87 18.04 6.10
C VAL A 1240 33.77 19.53 5.81
N SER A 1241 34.41 19.97 4.73
CA SER A 1241 34.33 21.35 4.22
C SER A 1241 33.49 21.40 2.95
N ALA A 1242 33.11 22.61 2.53
CA ALA A 1242 32.43 22.81 1.26
C ALA A 1242 33.28 22.27 0.08
N GLY A 1243 32.70 21.40 -0.75
CA GLY A 1243 33.33 20.72 -1.88
C GLY A 1243 33.99 19.38 -1.54
N ASP A 1244 33.96 18.92 -0.29
CA ASP A 1244 34.36 17.55 0.04
C ASP A 1244 33.26 16.56 -0.37
N ILE A 1245 33.65 15.37 -0.85
CA ILE A 1245 32.73 14.32 -1.33
C ILE A 1245 32.88 13.06 -0.48
N LEU A 1246 31.79 12.57 0.08
CA LEU A 1246 31.71 11.26 0.71
C LEU A 1246 31.24 10.21 -0.30
N GLN A 1247 32.04 9.17 -0.51
CA GLN A 1247 31.70 8.00 -1.32
C GLN A 1247 31.43 6.80 -0.40
N ILE A 1248 30.22 6.25 -0.46
CA ILE A 1248 29.80 5.05 0.27
C ILE A 1248 29.58 3.92 -0.72
N PHE A 1249 30.29 2.81 -0.52
CA PHE A 1249 30.09 1.54 -1.22
C PHE A 1249 29.51 0.54 -0.22
N THR A 1250 28.25 0.15 -0.37
CA THR A 1250 27.64 -0.84 0.52
C THR A 1250 28.05 -2.27 0.14
N PRO A 1251 28.00 -3.23 1.07
CA PRO A 1251 28.37 -4.62 0.80
C PRO A 1251 27.38 -5.30 -0.17
N GLY A 1252 27.86 -6.29 -0.92
CA GLY A 1252 27.00 -7.23 -1.66
C GLY A 1252 26.44 -8.34 -0.77
N GLY A 1253 25.67 -9.27 -1.34
CA GLY A 1253 25.26 -10.51 -0.68
C GLY A 1253 26.14 -11.70 -1.06
N GLY A 1254 26.18 -12.74 -0.23
CA GLY A 1254 26.85 -14.01 -0.55
C GLY A 1254 26.09 -14.83 -1.61
N GLY A 1255 26.82 -15.60 -2.41
CA GLY A 1255 26.25 -16.54 -3.39
C GLY A 1255 25.84 -17.87 -2.76
N PHE A 1256 25.02 -18.64 -3.49
CA PHE A 1256 24.57 -19.97 -3.07
C PHE A 1256 24.94 -21.03 -4.11
N GLY A 1257 25.50 -22.16 -3.67
CA GLY A 1257 25.90 -23.25 -4.55
C GLY A 1257 27.19 -22.95 -5.32
N SER A 1258 27.88 -24.00 -5.78
CA SER A 1258 29.11 -23.83 -6.58
C SER A 1258 28.81 -23.13 -7.92
N PRO A 1259 29.58 -22.10 -8.32
CA PRO A 1259 29.40 -21.36 -9.58
C PRO A 1259 29.54 -22.17 -10.87
#